data_AF-A0A3B3XSW1-F1
#
_entry.id   AF-A0A3B3XSW1-F1
#
_cell.length_a   1.000
_cell.length_b   1.000
_cell.length_c   1.000
_cell.angle_alpha   90.00
_cell.angle_beta   90.00
_cell.angle_gamma   90.00
#
_symmetry.space_group_name_H-M   'P 1'
#
loop_
_entity.id
_entity.type
_entity.pdbx_description
1 polymer ?
#
loop_
_entity_poly.entity_id
_entity_poly.type
_entity_poly.pdbx_seq_one_letter_code
_entity_poly.pdbx_strand_id
1 'polypeptide(L)'
;MWSRETEEEEVCSGKLGGVMATRARKKQRKGSDTAVQGTNDSSVVSKASAAAQGYFRDPFIQHFVCKVSRRAPLINRGYFVRWRAVDHCVRHFLHITAKCPKRQILSLGAGFDSLYFRLRADGALDGTVVFEVDFPDVARRKAALVTSNATLRGLLDPCLPPSPHTGPVYLCSSQYRLLGVDVREESQTEAALSAAGLDWAAPTLILSEVVLTYMETQRSDAVISWAAKRLPRSLFVMYEQIRPDDPFGRVMQDHFLKLNSTLHALQQYPDLPAQRQRFLDKGWERCVCVDMNAFYLGLVPQEERDRIETLEPFDEHEEWHQKCSHYFILTASRGALMEQALLGQASVPSVSPSWSSTELKASAVPVCLEGLGLASTWMRLEGLLLTGGSSRGGRVTQCRSLIRDQNGWRSTTVEASADLGVRLYHTVTPLPGGGGAVVYGGRSSPLRPNSDLFKLTFDPSAAKAPRPDAEKVQVEPMDCTGNPPPPRFRHTATVVRHGGRHFLFVFGGKNQSACALGDSSFLSLDQQLWTEFPVGGDVPAARHSHSACSYLGSVVVFGGLSREGEPLGDLSLLTPTEQGFNWIRAAVRPPPVPRYSHCAHVLEDKLIVVGGVWMHSDGAPGVVIVSLSTYSSVEFRLDTSSVPWPLMLHSFCSELTDSGEPALLLIGGGGNCFSFGTHLNPQPVSVCLQPVSDYLQPPGL
;
A
#
# COMPACT_ATOMS: atom_id res chain seq x y z
N MET A 1 -22.75 7.09 2.82
CA MET A 1 -22.30 8.43 3.29
C MET A 1 -21.01 8.84 2.55
N TRP A 2 -20.92 8.62 1.24
CA TRP A 2 -19.68 8.70 0.45
C TRP A 2 -19.95 9.24 -0.96
N SER A 3 -20.61 10.40 -1.09
CA SER A 3 -20.99 10.94 -2.41
C SER A 3 -21.25 12.46 -2.45
N ARG A 4 -20.54 13.31 -1.70
CA ARG A 4 -20.75 14.79 -1.76
C ARG A 4 -19.50 15.63 -1.43
N GLU A 5 -18.33 15.33 -1.98
CA GLU A 5 -17.14 16.20 -1.77
C GLU A 5 -16.35 16.53 -3.04
N THR A 6 -16.94 16.35 -4.24
CA THR A 6 -16.26 16.68 -5.50
C THR A 6 -17.21 17.36 -6.46
N GLU A 7 -17.54 18.62 -6.23
CA GLU A 7 -18.09 19.53 -7.24
C GLU A 7 -18.25 20.93 -6.62
N GLU A 8 -17.33 21.83 -6.94
CA GLU A 8 -17.51 23.29 -7.03
C GLU A 8 -16.11 23.93 -7.18
N GLU A 9 -15.71 24.24 -8.42
CA GLU A 9 -14.85 25.39 -8.77
C GLU A 9 -14.51 25.36 -10.28
N GLU A 10 -15.38 25.94 -11.11
CA GLU A 10 -15.02 26.43 -12.44
C GLU A 10 -15.85 27.69 -12.71
N VAL A 11 -15.21 28.78 -13.19
CA VAL A 11 -15.75 29.74 -14.18
C VAL A 11 -14.75 30.88 -14.49
N CYS A 12 -14.56 31.07 -15.80
CA CYS A 12 -14.18 32.28 -16.57
C CYS A 12 -12.70 32.72 -16.73
N SER A 13 -12.22 32.67 -17.99
CA SER A 13 -11.63 33.87 -18.64
C SER A 13 -11.63 33.81 -20.17
N GLY A 14 -11.92 34.96 -20.81
CA GLY A 14 -11.90 35.19 -22.27
C GLY A 14 -10.65 35.94 -22.79
N LYS A 15 -10.50 35.92 -24.13
CA LYS A 15 -9.38 36.28 -25.07
C LYS A 15 -8.83 37.73 -24.95
N LEU A 16 -7.64 38.17 -25.42
CA LEU A 16 -6.98 38.11 -26.75
C LEU A 16 -5.43 38.32 -26.68
N GLY A 17 -4.70 37.93 -27.75
CA GLY A 17 -3.22 37.96 -27.93
C GLY A 17 -2.65 39.30 -28.46
N GLY A 18 -1.33 39.54 -28.56
CA GLY A 18 -0.18 38.63 -28.70
C GLY A 18 1.12 39.13 -28.04
N VAL A 19 1.08 39.42 -26.74
CA VAL A 19 2.25 39.46 -25.81
C VAL A 19 2.31 38.13 -25.02
N MET A 20 1.84 37.05 -25.64
CA MET A 20 1.33 35.87 -24.94
C MET A 20 2.40 34.90 -24.46
N ALA A 21 3.55 34.72 -25.13
CA ALA A 21 4.45 33.62 -24.78
C ALA A 21 5.17 33.80 -23.41
N THR A 22 5.69 34.99 -23.12
CA THR A 22 6.37 35.30 -21.85
C THR A 22 5.40 35.56 -20.69
N ARG A 23 4.24 36.18 -20.97
CA ARG A 23 3.16 36.31 -19.96
C ARG A 23 2.46 34.99 -19.69
N ALA A 24 2.25 34.12 -20.67
CA ALA A 24 1.71 32.78 -20.47
C ALA A 24 2.69 31.91 -19.69
N ARG A 25 4.00 31.94 -19.99
CA ARG A 25 5.02 31.25 -19.15
C ARG A 25 5.04 31.76 -17.71
N LYS A 26 4.97 33.08 -17.48
CA LYS A 26 4.86 33.64 -16.11
C LYS A 26 3.53 33.29 -15.43
N LYS A 27 2.41 33.29 -16.15
CA LYS A 27 1.06 32.95 -15.65
C LYS A 27 0.93 31.44 -15.36
N GLN A 28 1.51 30.60 -16.20
CA GLN A 28 1.59 29.14 -16.03
C GLN A 28 2.53 28.78 -14.88
N ARG A 29 3.70 29.44 -14.77
CA ARG A 29 4.61 29.29 -13.62
C ARG A 29 3.94 29.74 -12.33
N LYS A 30 3.23 30.86 -12.34
CA LYS A 30 2.45 31.33 -11.18
C LYS A 30 1.30 30.37 -10.82
N GLY A 31 0.62 29.78 -11.81
CA GLY A 31 -0.42 28.78 -11.58
C GLY A 31 0.13 27.47 -11.00
N SER A 32 1.27 27.00 -11.50
CA SER A 32 1.96 25.81 -10.97
C SER A 32 2.54 26.04 -9.58
N ASP A 33 3.18 27.19 -9.33
CA ASP A 33 3.67 27.56 -7.99
C ASP A 33 2.52 27.67 -6.97
N THR A 34 1.34 28.18 -7.37
CA THR A 34 0.14 28.19 -6.50
C THR A 34 -0.37 26.77 -6.21
N ALA A 35 -0.38 25.88 -7.20
CA ALA A 35 -0.79 24.49 -7.01
C ALA A 35 0.15 23.74 -6.06
N VAL A 36 1.46 23.93 -6.21
CA VAL A 36 2.48 23.39 -5.29
C VAL A 36 2.24 23.92 -3.87
N GLN A 37 1.93 25.21 -3.70
CA GLN A 37 1.58 25.76 -2.38
C GLN A 37 0.30 25.15 -1.80
N GLY A 38 -0.66 24.73 -2.62
CA GLY A 38 -1.86 24.01 -2.18
C GLY A 38 -1.58 22.63 -1.58
N THR A 39 -0.45 21.99 -1.94
CA THR A 39 -0.06 20.69 -1.36
C THR A 39 0.23 20.79 0.14
N ASN A 40 0.73 21.93 0.61
CA ASN A 40 0.90 22.23 2.04
C ASN A 40 -0.42 22.08 2.79
N ASP A 41 -1.47 22.70 2.27
CA ASP A 41 -2.77 22.79 2.93
C ASP A 41 -3.44 21.41 3.04
N SER A 42 -3.21 20.51 2.07
CA SER A 42 -3.67 19.10 2.15
C SER A 42 -2.84 18.25 3.12
N SER A 43 -1.52 18.43 3.13
CA SER A 43 -0.58 17.66 3.96
C SER A 43 -0.76 17.95 5.45
N VAL A 44 -0.90 19.23 5.83
CA VAL A 44 -1.07 19.64 7.22
C VAL A 44 -2.37 19.11 7.83
N VAL A 45 -3.46 19.05 7.06
CA VAL A 45 -4.74 18.46 7.51
C VAL A 45 -4.58 16.97 7.82
N SER A 46 -3.79 16.26 7.01
CA SER A 46 -3.55 14.84 7.21
C SER A 46 -2.62 14.56 8.40
N LYS A 47 -1.57 15.38 8.61
CA LYS A 47 -0.77 15.37 9.85
C LYS A 47 -1.65 15.63 11.08
N ALA A 48 -2.54 16.62 11.02
CA ALA A 48 -3.46 16.96 12.12
C ALA A 48 -4.46 15.84 12.42
N SER A 49 -5.00 15.17 11.40
CA SER A 49 -5.84 13.98 11.57
C SER A 49 -5.10 12.87 12.32
N ALA A 50 -3.90 12.51 11.85
CA ALA A 50 -3.10 11.44 12.47
C ALA A 50 -2.75 11.76 13.93
N ALA A 51 -2.35 13.00 14.23
CA ALA A 51 -2.09 13.45 15.60
C ALA A 51 -3.35 13.37 16.48
N ALA A 52 -4.50 13.82 15.97
CA ALA A 52 -5.77 13.78 16.70
C ALA A 52 -6.27 12.35 16.97
N GLN A 53 -5.93 11.39 16.11
CA GLN A 53 -6.20 9.95 16.34
C GLN A 53 -5.13 9.27 17.20
N GLY A 54 -4.14 10.00 17.72
CA GLY A 54 -3.13 9.48 18.64
C GLY A 54 -1.99 8.71 17.98
N TYR A 55 -1.81 8.80 16.67
CA TYR A 55 -0.68 8.13 16.00
C TYR A 55 0.66 8.69 16.47
N PHE A 56 0.74 9.98 16.72
CA PHE A 56 1.90 10.63 17.34
C PHE A 56 1.46 11.85 18.14
N ARG A 57 2.30 12.31 19.06
CA ARG A 57 2.00 13.48 19.90
C ARG A 57 2.44 14.75 19.21
N ASP A 58 1.47 15.56 18.80
CA ASP A 58 1.70 16.90 18.27
C ASP A 58 0.56 17.83 18.70
N PRO A 59 0.71 18.57 19.83
CA PRO A 59 -0.32 19.47 20.31
C PRO A 59 -0.38 20.78 19.50
N PHE A 60 0.55 21.01 18.56
CA PHE A 60 0.72 22.29 17.87
C PHE A 60 0.15 22.27 16.45
N ILE A 61 0.17 21.13 15.76
CA ILE A 61 -0.28 21.02 14.36
C ILE A 61 -1.73 21.48 14.15
N GLN A 62 -2.58 21.28 15.15
CA GLN A 62 -3.99 21.72 15.14
C GLN A 62 -4.15 23.25 15.00
N HIS A 63 -3.13 24.04 15.36
CA HIS A 63 -3.16 25.50 15.25
C HIS A 63 -2.80 26.01 13.85
N PHE A 64 -2.40 25.12 12.95
CA PHE A 64 -2.07 25.43 11.56
C PHE A 64 -3.16 25.02 10.56
N VAL A 65 -4.30 24.53 11.05
CA VAL A 65 -5.46 24.15 10.24
C VAL A 65 -6.71 24.88 10.70
N CYS A 66 -7.59 25.24 9.76
CA CYS A 66 -8.88 25.85 10.10
C CYS A 66 -9.78 24.90 10.89
N LYS A 67 -9.77 23.61 10.51
CA LYS A 67 -10.53 22.54 11.15
C LYS A 67 -9.76 21.24 11.06
N VAL A 68 -9.68 20.51 12.18
CA VAL A 68 -9.16 19.14 12.18
C VAL A 68 -10.24 18.24 11.56
N SER A 69 -9.94 17.71 10.37
CA SER A 69 -10.81 16.80 9.64
C SER A 69 -10.22 15.40 9.67
N ARG A 70 -11.03 14.41 10.06
CA ARG A 70 -10.60 13.01 10.12
C ARG A 70 -10.33 12.48 8.71
N ARG A 71 -9.19 11.79 8.55
CA ARG A 71 -8.82 11.01 7.36
C ARG A 71 -8.99 9.52 7.60
N ALA A 72 -9.02 8.74 6.52
CA ALA A 72 -9.08 7.29 6.58
C ALA A 72 -7.88 6.70 7.34
N PRO A 73 -8.02 5.55 8.02
CA PRO A 73 -6.93 4.90 8.75
C PRO A 73 -5.66 4.68 7.92
N LEU A 74 -5.81 4.29 6.64
CA LEU A 74 -4.70 4.17 5.69
C LEU A 74 -3.88 5.47 5.56
N ILE A 75 -4.57 6.61 5.48
CA ILE A 75 -3.93 7.93 5.40
C ILE A 75 -3.21 8.25 6.71
N ASN A 76 -3.87 8.03 7.86
CA ASN A 76 -3.28 8.29 9.17
C ASN A 76 -2.01 7.45 9.40
N ARG A 77 -2.03 6.15 9.08
CA ARG A 77 -0.85 5.26 9.11
C ARG A 77 0.26 5.77 8.18
N GLY A 78 -0.10 6.22 6.98
CA GLY A 78 0.85 6.81 6.03
C GLY A 78 1.56 8.04 6.57
N TYR A 79 0.84 8.92 7.27
CA TYR A 79 1.40 10.11 7.90
C TYR A 79 2.14 9.79 9.20
N PHE A 80 1.76 8.74 9.92
CA PHE A 80 2.52 8.23 11.07
C PHE A 80 3.94 7.84 10.67
N VAL A 81 4.09 6.95 9.67
CA VAL A 81 5.45 6.50 9.29
C VAL A 81 6.28 7.62 8.69
N ARG A 82 5.65 8.55 7.96
CA ARG A 82 6.28 9.79 7.48
C ARG A 82 6.83 10.62 8.65
N TRP A 83 5.98 10.92 9.63
CA TRP A 83 6.37 11.69 10.82
C TRP A 83 7.45 10.97 11.61
N ARG A 84 7.30 9.65 11.84
CA ARG A 84 8.22 8.83 12.62
C ARG A 84 9.60 8.75 11.97
N ALA A 85 9.67 8.62 10.65
CA ALA A 85 10.93 8.59 9.90
C ALA A 85 11.71 9.90 10.02
N VAL A 86 11.03 11.03 9.81
CA VAL A 86 11.65 12.36 9.95
C VAL A 86 12.07 12.62 11.40
N ASP A 87 11.19 12.35 12.37
CA ASP A 87 11.47 12.56 13.79
C ASP A 87 12.62 11.68 14.30
N HIS A 88 12.71 10.43 13.84
CA HIS A 88 13.84 9.54 14.10
C HIS A 88 15.17 10.16 13.65
N CYS A 89 15.27 10.63 12.40
CA CYS A 89 16.49 11.26 11.88
C CYS A 89 16.84 12.54 12.64
N VAL A 90 15.86 13.39 12.94
CA VAL A 90 16.08 14.65 13.67
C VAL A 90 16.59 14.38 15.08
N ARG A 91 15.96 13.47 15.82
CA ARG A 91 16.38 13.12 17.18
C ARG A 91 17.75 12.46 17.20
N HIS A 92 18.04 11.60 16.23
CA HIS A 92 19.35 10.97 16.10
C HIS A 92 20.46 12.01 15.82
N PHE A 93 20.21 12.97 14.93
CA PHE A 93 21.12 14.10 14.71
C PHE A 93 21.36 14.91 15.99
N LEU A 94 20.31 15.27 16.72
CA LEU A 94 20.42 16.03 17.97
C LEU A 94 21.22 15.25 19.03
N HIS A 95 21.07 13.93 19.08
CA HIS A 95 21.82 13.06 19.95
C HIS A 95 23.32 13.03 19.59
N ILE A 96 23.66 12.74 18.33
CA ILE A 96 25.05 12.66 17.86
C ILE A 96 25.78 14.01 18.03
N THR A 97 25.06 15.11 17.88
CA THR A 97 25.62 16.47 18.00
C THR A 97 25.55 17.07 19.40
N ALA A 98 25.09 16.35 20.42
CA ALA A 98 24.86 16.90 21.77
C ALA A 98 26.07 17.61 22.41
N LYS A 99 27.30 17.21 22.05
CA LYS A 99 28.54 17.85 22.54
C LYS A 99 28.96 19.10 21.76
N CYS A 100 28.26 19.42 20.67
CA CYS A 100 28.57 20.59 19.85
C CYS A 100 27.92 21.84 20.48
N PRO A 101 28.68 22.94 20.66
CA PRO A 101 28.18 24.14 21.34
C PRO A 101 27.10 24.87 20.55
N LYS A 102 27.05 24.66 19.23
CA LYS A 102 26.07 25.24 18.33
C LYS A 102 25.64 24.20 17.30
N ARG A 103 24.33 24.12 17.07
CA ARG A 103 23.68 23.12 16.22
C ARG A 103 22.57 23.80 15.42
N GLN A 104 22.31 23.32 14.22
CA GLN A 104 21.32 23.95 13.34
C GLN A 104 20.43 22.92 12.65
N ILE A 105 19.16 23.29 12.48
CA ILE A 105 18.21 22.58 11.62
C ILE A 105 17.77 23.57 10.55
N LEU A 106 17.93 23.21 9.28
CA LEU A 106 17.46 23.96 8.12
C LEU A 106 16.37 23.16 7.41
N SER A 107 15.11 23.54 7.60
CA SER A 107 13.96 22.92 6.94
C SER A 107 13.63 23.67 5.66
N LEU A 108 13.81 23.01 4.53
CA LEU A 108 13.51 23.52 3.19
C LEU A 108 12.07 23.16 2.82
N GLY A 109 11.27 24.13 2.40
CA GLY A 109 9.85 23.93 2.13
C GLY A 109 9.09 23.50 3.38
N ALA A 110 9.32 24.19 4.49
CA ALA A 110 8.81 23.78 5.81
C ALA A 110 7.28 23.79 5.89
N GLY A 111 6.58 24.49 5.00
CA GLY A 111 5.14 24.64 5.02
C GLY A 111 4.64 25.05 6.39
N PHE A 112 3.55 24.44 6.84
CA PHE A 112 3.03 24.61 8.20
C PHE A 112 3.47 23.49 9.16
N ASP A 113 4.67 22.96 8.99
CA ASP A 113 5.23 22.00 9.92
C ASP A 113 5.41 22.57 11.34
N SER A 114 5.24 21.71 12.34
CA SER A 114 5.23 22.04 13.78
C SER A 114 6.52 21.65 14.51
N LEU A 115 7.53 21.11 13.81
CA LEU A 115 8.73 20.49 14.38
C LEU A 115 9.42 21.39 15.42
N TYR A 116 9.63 22.68 15.11
CA TYR A 116 10.23 23.62 16.07
C TYR A 116 9.47 23.63 17.40
N PHE A 117 8.15 23.77 17.35
CA PHE A 117 7.32 23.88 18.56
C PHE A 117 7.35 22.58 19.38
N ARG A 118 7.34 21.42 18.70
CA ARG A 118 7.50 20.11 19.35
C ARG A 118 8.85 19.99 20.05
N LEU A 119 9.95 20.27 19.35
CA LEU A 119 11.29 20.18 19.93
C LEU A 119 11.50 21.18 21.07
N ARG A 120 10.95 22.39 20.97
CA ARG A 120 11.01 23.40 22.04
C ARG A 120 10.27 22.92 23.28
N ALA A 121 9.07 22.36 23.12
CA ALA A 121 8.28 21.83 24.22
C ALA A 121 8.91 20.59 24.87
N ASP A 122 9.60 19.77 24.09
CA ASP A 122 10.35 18.60 24.56
C ASP A 122 11.70 18.97 25.22
N GLY A 123 12.11 20.24 25.21
CA GLY A 123 13.42 20.68 25.72
C GLY A 123 14.61 20.22 24.87
N ALA A 124 14.37 19.84 23.61
CA ALA A 124 15.37 19.21 22.75
C ALA A 124 16.26 20.21 21.96
N LEU A 125 16.04 21.53 22.11
CA LEU A 125 16.70 22.57 21.33
C LEU A 125 17.96 23.17 21.98
N ASP A 126 18.59 22.54 22.98
CA ASP A 126 19.73 23.14 23.68
C ASP A 126 20.90 23.54 22.73
N GLY A 127 21.25 24.83 22.62
CA GLY A 127 22.22 25.28 21.62
C GLY A 127 21.84 25.01 20.14
N THR A 128 20.58 24.68 19.85
CA THR A 128 20.05 24.43 18.50
C THR A 128 19.22 25.62 18.01
N VAL A 129 19.48 26.08 16.79
CA VAL A 129 18.65 27.07 16.08
C VAL A 129 17.97 26.41 14.88
N VAL A 130 16.65 26.61 14.77
CA VAL A 130 15.84 26.11 13.66
C VAL A 130 15.58 27.24 12.66
N PHE A 131 15.96 27.00 11.41
CA PHE A 131 15.70 27.83 10.26
C PHE A 131 14.67 27.13 9.39
N GLU A 132 13.55 27.78 9.12
CA GLU A 132 12.55 27.32 8.17
C GLU A 132 12.53 28.25 6.96
N VAL A 133 12.50 27.65 5.78
CA VAL A 133 12.44 28.36 4.50
C VAL A 133 11.24 27.86 3.72
N ASP A 134 10.45 28.79 3.19
CA ASP A 134 9.38 28.49 2.24
C ASP A 134 9.15 29.69 1.31
N PHE A 135 8.24 29.57 0.35
CA PHE A 135 7.82 30.70 -0.47
C PHE A 135 7.35 31.88 0.40
N PRO A 136 7.60 33.14 -0.04
CA PRO A 136 7.23 34.33 0.72
C PRO A 136 5.77 34.38 1.19
N ASP A 137 4.84 33.86 0.40
CA ASP A 137 3.42 33.82 0.75
C ASP A 137 3.10 32.75 1.80
N VAL A 138 3.73 31.57 1.75
CA VAL A 138 3.58 30.51 2.76
C VAL A 138 4.18 30.95 4.10
N ALA A 139 5.41 31.51 4.08
CA ALA A 139 6.05 32.08 5.25
C ALA A 139 5.21 33.21 5.88
N ARG A 140 4.62 34.09 5.06
CA ARG A 140 3.70 35.14 5.54
C ARG A 140 2.49 34.55 6.27
N ARG A 141 1.83 33.55 5.67
CA ARG A 141 0.67 32.88 6.28
C ARG A 141 1.04 32.20 7.60
N LYS A 142 2.14 31.45 7.64
CA LYS A 142 2.62 30.79 8.87
C LYS A 142 2.93 31.82 9.96
N ALA A 143 3.61 32.90 9.62
CA ALA A 143 3.93 33.97 10.57
C ALA A 143 2.67 34.60 11.19
N ALA A 144 1.63 34.84 10.38
CA ALA A 144 0.35 35.35 10.86
C ALA A 144 -0.35 34.38 11.83
N LEU A 145 -0.35 33.08 11.53
CA LEU A 145 -0.92 32.04 12.40
C LEU A 145 -0.16 31.96 13.74
N VAL A 146 1.18 31.94 13.69
CA VAL A 146 2.01 31.88 14.90
C VAL A 146 1.83 33.12 15.77
N THR A 147 1.77 34.30 15.16
CA THR A 147 1.65 35.58 15.89
C THR A 147 0.26 35.76 16.52
N SER A 148 -0.79 35.28 15.85
CA SER A 148 -2.17 35.38 16.35
C SER A 148 -2.52 34.31 17.40
N ASN A 149 -1.77 33.22 17.46
CA ASN A 149 -2.01 32.13 18.42
C ASN A 149 -1.14 32.28 19.68
N ALA A 150 -1.77 32.46 20.85
CA ALA A 150 -1.06 32.66 22.12
C ALA A 150 -0.17 31.48 22.52
N THR A 151 -0.58 30.23 22.24
CA THR A 151 0.18 29.01 22.54
C THR A 151 1.47 28.97 21.73
N LEU A 152 1.39 29.21 20.41
CA LEU A 152 2.56 29.19 19.52
C LEU A 152 3.49 30.37 19.83
N ARG A 153 2.94 31.58 19.97
CA ARG A 153 3.70 32.78 20.31
C ARG A 153 4.42 32.65 21.65
N GLY A 154 3.79 32.00 22.64
CA GLY A 154 4.38 31.79 23.97
C GLY A 154 5.64 30.91 23.97
N LEU A 155 5.88 30.14 22.90
CA LEU A 155 7.09 29.32 22.73
C LEU A 155 8.23 30.04 22.00
N LEU A 156 8.02 31.28 21.58
CA LEU A 156 9.05 32.13 21.01
C LEU A 156 9.55 33.10 22.07
N ASP A 157 10.86 33.06 22.34
CA ASP A 157 11.47 34.06 23.21
C ASP A 157 11.33 35.46 22.58
N PRO A 158 11.06 36.52 23.37
CA PRO A 158 10.90 37.87 22.84
C PRO A 158 12.19 38.33 22.18
N CYS A 159 12.20 38.46 20.85
CA CYS A 159 13.27 39.12 20.13
C CYS A 159 12.77 40.50 19.65
N LEU A 160 13.65 41.50 19.69
CA LEU A 160 13.42 42.86 19.19
C LEU A 160 12.74 42.83 17.81
N PRO A 161 11.80 43.75 17.52
CA PRO A 161 10.98 43.66 16.32
C PRO A 161 11.86 43.66 15.08
N PRO A 162 11.57 42.84 14.05
CA PRO A 162 12.16 43.06 12.75
C PRO A 162 11.79 44.49 12.31
N SER A 163 12.79 45.28 11.93
CA SER A 163 12.60 46.57 11.26
C SER A 163 11.60 46.39 10.11
N PRO A 164 10.78 47.42 9.78
CA PRO A 164 9.57 47.26 8.98
C PRO A 164 9.76 46.42 7.69
N HIS A 165 9.05 45.29 7.65
CA HIS A 165 8.49 44.51 6.52
C HIS A 165 9.20 44.46 5.15
N THR A 166 10.50 44.74 5.05
CA THR A 166 11.20 44.82 3.76
C THR A 166 12.24 43.71 3.53
N GLY A 167 12.46 42.84 4.52
CA GLY A 167 13.41 41.73 4.44
C GLY A 167 12.76 40.33 4.29
N PRO A 168 13.56 39.30 3.97
CA PRO A 168 13.08 37.93 3.77
C PRO A 168 12.71 37.21 5.08
N VAL A 169 12.97 37.79 6.26
CA VAL A 169 12.72 37.16 7.57
C VAL A 169 11.36 37.60 8.11
N TYR A 170 10.46 36.64 8.33
CA TYR A 170 9.09 36.86 8.79
C TYR A 170 8.93 36.65 10.30
N LEU A 171 9.68 35.72 10.90
CA LEU A 171 9.75 35.52 12.35
C LEU A 171 11.19 35.32 12.80
N CYS A 172 11.51 35.83 13.99
CA CYS A 172 12.84 35.74 14.60
C CYS A 172 12.71 35.61 16.13
N SER A 173 13.33 34.59 16.73
CA SER A 173 13.46 34.43 18.19
C SER A 173 14.92 34.13 18.59
N SER A 174 15.21 33.61 19.78
CA SER A 174 16.54 33.09 20.10
C SER A 174 16.90 31.83 19.28
N GLN A 175 15.92 30.95 19.06
CA GLN A 175 16.11 29.60 18.50
C GLN A 175 15.29 29.30 17.23
N TYR A 176 14.54 30.26 16.70
CA TYR A 176 13.70 30.07 15.51
C TYR A 176 13.86 31.22 14.51
N ARG A 177 13.95 30.88 13.23
CA ARG A 177 13.94 31.82 12.10
C ARG A 177 12.99 31.29 11.02
N LEU A 178 12.03 32.11 10.61
CA LEU A 178 11.17 31.82 9.46
C LEU A 178 11.50 32.77 8.32
N LEU A 179 11.92 32.23 7.19
CA LEU A 179 12.32 32.98 6.01
C LEU A 179 11.39 32.68 4.83
N GLY A 180 10.99 33.73 4.12
CA GLY A 180 10.25 33.65 2.87
C GLY A 180 11.17 33.87 1.69
N VAL A 181 11.75 32.80 1.15
CA VAL A 181 12.63 32.83 -0.03
C VAL A 181 12.39 31.61 -0.92
N ASP A 182 12.54 31.78 -2.22
CA ASP A 182 12.49 30.69 -3.18
C ASP A 182 13.82 29.92 -3.15
N VAL A 183 13.80 28.68 -2.66
CA VAL A 183 15.03 27.85 -2.55
C VAL A 183 15.66 27.51 -3.91
N ARG A 184 14.95 27.75 -5.02
CA ARG A 184 15.50 27.63 -6.38
C ARG A 184 16.51 28.74 -6.70
N GLU A 185 16.51 29.83 -5.94
CA GLU A 185 17.35 31.00 -6.15
C GLU A 185 18.50 31.02 -5.12
N GLU A 186 19.47 30.13 -5.31
CA GLU A 186 20.55 29.81 -4.35
C GLU A 186 21.23 31.05 -3.73
N SER A 187 21.63 32.03 -4.55
CA SER A 187 22.30 33.25 -4.06
C SER A 187 21.41 34.08 -3.14
N GLN A 188 20.11 34.14 -3.41
CA GLN A 188 19.16 34.86 -2.55
C GLN A 188 18.90 34.09 -1.26
N THR A 189 18.77 32.77 -1.34
CA THR A 189 18.64 31.89 -0.16
C THR A 189 19.87 32.00 0.75
N GLU A 190 21.08 31.96 0.19
CA GLU A 190 22.34 32.09 0.93
C GLU A 190 22.47 33.46 1.62
N ALA A 191 22.15 34.55 0.92
CA ALA A 191 22.16 35.89 1.49
C ALA A 191 21.15 36.03 2.64
N ALA A 192 19.93 35.51 2.45
CA ALA A 192 18.87 35.57 3.46
C ALA A 192 19.22 34.74 4.71
N LEU A 193 19.76 33.52 4.53
CA LEU A 193 20.19 32.67 5.64
C LEU A 193 21.37 33.28 6.40
N SER A 194 22.34 33.86 5.69
CA SER A 194 23.47 34.57 6.31
C SER A 194 22.98 35.77 7.13
N ALA A 195 22.06 36.57 6.59
CA ALA A 195 21.45 37.69 7.29
C ALA A 195 20.63 37.25 8.52
N ALA A 196 20.04 36.05 8.47
CA ALA A 196 19.31 35.46 9.60
C ALA A 196 20.24 34.82 10.67
N GLY A 197 21.55 34.77 10.43
CA GLY A 197 22.55 34.27 11.38
C GLY A 197 22.83 32.77 11.26
N LEU A 198 22.55 32.15 10.11
CA LEU A 198 23.01 30.79 9.81
C LEU A 198 24.54 30.75 9.87
N ASP A 199 25.08 29.85 10.68
CA ASP A 199 26.52 29.61 10.73
C ASP A 199 26.89 28.42 9.85
N TRP A 200 27.66 28.72 8.81
CA TRP A 200 28.04 27.79 7.75
C TRP A 200 29.01 26.70 8.22
N ALA A 201 29.69 26.88 9.35
CA ALA A 201 30.65 25.91 9.88
C ALA A 201 30.05 24.96 10.94
N ALA A 202 28.88 25.31 11.48
CA ALA A 202 28.24 24.53 12.53
C ALA A 202 27.58 23.25 11.96
N PRO A 203 27.49 22.17 12.77
CA PRO A 203 26.70 20.99 12.43
C PRO A 203 25.26 21.36 12.06
N THR A 204 24.86 21.02 10.83
CA THR A 204 23.55 21.41 10.28
C THR A 204 22.80 20.20 9.73
N LEU A 205 21.62 19.92 10.28
CA LEU A 205 20.65 19.02 9.65
C LEU A 205 19.86 19.81 8.62
N ILE A 206 19.77 19.27 7.41
CA ILE A 206 18.97 19.84 6.32
C ILE A 206 17.79 18.90 6.10
N LEU A 207 16.57 19.41 6.18
CA LEU A 207 15.35 18.63 6.02
C LEU A 207 14.63 19.03 4.73
N SER A 208 14.27 18.05 3.92
CA SER A 208 13.37 18.20 2.77
C SER A 208 12.31 17.10 2.81
N GLU A 209 11.08 17.47 3.18
CA GLU A 209 9.98 16.52 3.37
C GLU A 209 8.89 16.72 2.32
N VAL A 210 9.04 16.04 1.16
CA VAL A 210 8.17 16.19 -0.04
C VAL A 210 8.23 17.60 -0.61
N VAL A 211 9.41 18.02 -1.07
CA VAL A 211 9.67 19.41 -1.51
C VAL A 211 10.43 19.44 -2.82
N LEU A 212 11.61 18.81 -2.87
CA LEU A 212 12.47 18.79 -4.05
C LEU A 212 11.84 18.06 -5.23
N THR A 213 10.93 17.11 -4.97
CA THR A 213 10.18 16.41 -6.01
C THR A 213 9.30 17.34 -6.87
N TYR A 214 8.87 18.50 -6.36
CA TYR A 214 8.01 19.45 -7.08
C TYR A 214 8.80 20.41 -7.99
N MET A 215 10.14 20.36 -7.94
CA MET A 215 11.00 21.23 -8.75
C MET A 215 11.57 20.46 -9.91
N GLU A 216 11.74 21.13 -11.06
CA GLU A 216 12.55 20.61 -12.18
C GLU A 216 13.84 19.97 -11.66
N THR A 217 14.17 18.77 -12.16
CA THR A 217 15.25 17.94 -11.62
C THR A 217 16.60 18.66 -11.56
N GLN A 218 16.89 19.51 -12.55
CA GLN A 218 18.09 20.34 -12.56
C GLN A 218 18.16 21.31 -11.37
N ARG A 219 17.02 21.89 -10.98
CA ARG A 219 16.95 22.85 -9.86
C ARG A 219 17.08 22.13 -8.52
N SER A 220 16.39 21.00 -8.33
CA SER A 220 16.52 20.23 -7.09
C SER A 220 17.93 19.66 -6.93
N ASP A 221 18.56 19.22 -8.02
CA ASP A 221 19.98 18.82 -8.02
C ASP A 221 20.92 19.95 -7.64
N ALA A 222 20.62 21.17 -8.10
CA ALA A 222 21.40 22.37 -7.79
C ALA A 222 21.33 22.67 -6.28
N VAL A 223 20.13 22.61 -5.68
CA VAL A 223 19.92 22.74 -4.23
C VAL A 223 20.71 21.69 -3.43
N ILE A 224 20.67 20.42 -3.84
CA ILE A 224 21.41 19.34 -3.17
C ILE A 224 22.94 19.60 -3.25
N SER A 225 23.43 20.03 -4.41
CA SER A 225 24.85 20.35 -4.61
C SER A 225 25.29 21.60 -3.84
N TRP A 226 24.46 22.63 -3.82
CA TRP A 226 24.67 23.86 -3.06
C TRP A 226 24.80 23.56 -1.57
N ALA A 227 23.87 22.78 -1.02
CA ALA A 227 23.89 22.36 0.38
C ALA A 227 25.19 21.65 0.74
N ALA A 228 25.62 20.68 -0.07
CA ALA A 228 26.89 19.98 0.12
C ALA A 228 28.08 20.94 0.08
N LYS A 229 28.13 21.87 -0.89
CA LYS A 229 29.23 22.83 -1.04
C LYS A 229 29.34 23.80 0.14
N ARG A 230 28.22 24.27 0.68
CA ARG A 230 28.19 25.34 1.69
C ARG A 230 28.20 24.84 3.12
N LEU A 231 27.77 23.61 3.38
CA LEU A 231 27.64 23.06 4.74
C LEU A 231 28.55 21.83 4.89
N PRO A 232 29.84 22.01 5.24
CA PRO A 232 30.83 20.93 5.29
C PRO A 232 30.62 19.92 6.43
N ARG A 233 29.75 20.23 7.39
CA ARG A 233 29.37 19.35 8.51
C ARG A 233 27.86 19.22 8.53
N SER A 234 27.30 18.47 7.59
CA SER A 234 25.85 18.39 7.43
C SER A 234 25.31 16.98 7.25
N LEU A 235 24.05 16.83 7.65
CA LEU A 235 23.21 15.65 7.38
C LEU A 235 22.01 16.12 6.56
N PHE A 236 21.86 15.63 5.33
CA PHE A 236 20.66 15.83 4.55
C PHE A 236 19.67 14.71 4.83
N VAL A 237 18.45 15.06 5.23
CA VAL A 237 17.32 14.15 5.43
C VAL A 237 16.27 14.46 4.37
N MET A 238 15.94 13.46 3.55
CA MET A 238 14.94 13.61 2.49
C MET A 238 13.86 12.53 2.57
N TYR A 239 12.59 12.93 2.57
CA TYR A 239 11.45 12.01 2.48
C TYR A 239 10.63 12.35 1.23
N GLU A 240 10.62 11.47 0.22
CA GLU A 240 9.95 11.71 -1.08
C GLU A 240 9.42 10.40 -1.69
N GLN A 241 8.81 10.51 -2.87
CA GLN A 241 8.25 9.41 -3.64
C GLN A 241 9.31 8.68 -4.48
N ILE A 242 9.07 7.40 -4.78
CA ILE A 242 9.82 6.54 -5.71
C ILE A 242 8.86 5.59 -6.44
N ARG A 243 9.41 4.78 -7.35
CA ARG A 243 8.77 3.71 -8.15
C ARG A 243 7.61 4.23 -9.00
N PRO A 244 7.89 5.09 -10.00
CA PRO A 244 6.86 5.69 -10.83
C PRO A 244 6.14 4.70 -11.75
N ASP A 245 6.75 3.56 -12.07
CA ASP A 245 6.36 2.78 -13.26
C ASP A 245 5.44 1.60 -12.97
N ASP A 246 5.24 1.23 -11.71
CA ASP A 246 4.31 0.17 -11.34
C ASP A 246 2.84 0.67 -11.32
N PRO A 247 1.84 -0.22 -11.22
CA PRO A 247 0.44 0.16 -11.19
C PRO A 247 0.08 1.25 -10.16
N PHE A 248 0.63 1.18 -8.94
CA PHE A 248 0.39 2.16 -7.89
C PHE A 248 1.13 3.47 -8.17
N GLY A 249 2.39 3.38 -8.58
CA GLY A 249 3.21 4.53 -8.99
C GLY A 249 2.53 5.38 -10.06
N ARG A 250 1.73 4.76 -10.92
CA ARG A 250 1.08 5.43 -12.05
C ARG A 250 -0.20 6.11 -11.66
N VAL A 251 -0.99 5.49 -10.78
CA VAL A 251 -2.11 6.17 -10.11
C VAL A 251 -1.60 7.38 -9.32
N MET A 252 -0.47 7.24 -8.63
CA MET A 252 0.17 8.35 -7.90
C MET A 252 0.59 9.48 -8.85
N GLN A 253 1.29 9.18 -9.95
CA GLN A 253 1.70 10.19 -10.93
C GLN A 253 0.49 10.91 -11.55
N ASP A 254 -0.53 10.17 -11.97
CA ASP A 254 -1.75 10.73 -12.56
C ASP A 254 -2.47 11.68 -11.59
N HIS A 255 -2.49 11.36 -10.30
CA HIS A 255 -3.04 12.23 -9.27
C HIS A 255 -2.30 13.57 -9.20
N PHE A 256 -0.97 13.55 -9.10
CA PHE A 256 -0.17 14.78 -9.02
C PHE A 256 -0.21 15.59 -10.33
N LEU A 257 -0.31 14.94 -11.48
CA LEU A 257 -0.53 15.59 -12.77
C LEU A 257 -1.88 16.33 -12.81
N LYS A 258 -2.96 15.71 -12.34
CA LYS A 258 -4.29 16.35 -12.23
C LYS A 258 -4.28 17.57 -11.30
N LEU A 259 -3.45 17.55 -10.27
CA LEU A 259 -3.25 18.67 -9.34
C LEU A 259 -2.26 19.73 -9.85
N ASN A 260 -1.78 19.66 -11.10
CA ASN A 260 -0.75 20.56 -11.64
C ASN A 260 0.52 20.64 -10.77
N SER A 261 0.87 19.53 -10.11
CA SER A 261 1.94 19.42 -9.11
C SER A 261 2.88 18.26 -9.45
N THR A 262 3.40 18.25 -10.67
CA THR A 262 4.21 17.17 -11.24
C THR A 262 5.38 16.75 -10.35
N LEU A 263 5.60 15.44 -10.24
CA LEU A 263 6.75 14.85 -9.53
C LEU A 263 7.93 14.71 -10.51
N HIS A 264 8.77 15.73 -10.60
CA HIS A 264 9.80 15.84 -11.63
C HIS A 264 10.97 14.85 -11.45
N ALA A 265 11.40 14.62 -10.21
CA ALA A 265 12.59 13.82 -9.92
C ALA A 265 12.43 12.34 -10.33
N LEU A 266 11.21 11.82 -10.38
CA LEU A 266 10.93 10.41 -10.63
C LEU A 266 11.40 9.92 -12.01
N GLN A 267 11.45 10.79 -13.02
CA GLN A 267 11.91 10.40 -14.36
C GLN A 267 13.40 10.04 -14.40
N GLN A 268 14.22 10.68 -13.57
CA GLN A 268 15.67 10.49 -13.54
C GLN A 268 16.12 9.66 -12.34
N TYR A 269 15.39 9.73 -11.24
CA TYR A 269 15.71 9.07 -9.98
C TYR A 269 14.51 8.24 -9.48
N PRO A 270 14.16 7.15 -10.20
CA PRO A 270 12.93 6.38 -9.94
C PRO A 270 13.01 5.52 -8.69
N ASP A 271 14.19 5.15 -8.20
CA ASP A 271 14.36 4.14 -7.15
C ASP A 271 15.43 4.51 -6.11
N LEU A 272 15.59 3.66 -5.09
CA LEU A 272 16.55 3.88 -4.00
C LEU A 272 18.01 3.95 -4.50
N PRO A 273 18.49 3.04 -5.38
CA PRO A 273 19.83 3.15 -5.96
C PRO A 273 20.07 4.47 -6.71
N ALA A 274 19.12 4.91 -7.55
CA ALA A 274 19.25 6.15 -8.30
C ALA A 274 19.27 7.38 -7.39
N GLN A 275 18.42 7.42 -6.35
CA GLN A 275 18.43 8.49 -5.35
C GLN A 275 19.72 8.49 -4.51
N ARG A 276 20.27 7.31 -4.19
CA ARG A 276 21.57 7.23 -3.51
C ARG A 276 22.68 7.79 -4.40
N GLN A 277 22.73 7.37 -5.66
CA GLN A 277 23.75 7.82 -6.61
C GLN A 277 23.65 9.33 -6.86
N ARG A 278 22.42 9.86 -6.97
CA ARG A 278 22.14 11.29 -7.05
C ARG A 278 22.90 12.09 -6.00
N PHE A 279 22.78 11.72 -4.72
CA PHE A 279 23.44 12.46 -3.64
C PHE A 279 24.97 12.38 -3.71
N LEU A 280 25.51 11.20 -4.01
CA LEU A 280 26.96 11.01 -4.17
C LEU A 280 27.50 11.89 -5.31
N ASP A 281 26.82 11.90 -6.46
CA ASP A 281 27.20 12.72 -7.62
C ASP A 281 27.11 14.23 -7.34
N LYS A 282 26.22 14.65 -6.42
CA LYS A 282 26.10 16.06 -6.01
C LYS A 282 27.04 16.46 -4.87
N GLY A 283 27.98 15.61 -4.49
CA GLY A 283 29.07 15.95 -3.57
C GLY A 283 28.80 15.59 -2.11
N TRP A 284 27.88 14.68 -1.83
CA TRP A 284 27.73 14.06 -0.52
C TRP A 284 28.67 12.86 -0.38
N GLU A 285 29.24 12.63 0.80
CA GLU A 285 30.30 11.64 1.01
C GLU A 285 29.74 10.23 1.20
N ARG A 286 28.63 10.13 1.93
CA ARG A 286 27.90 8.87 2.15
C ARG A 286 26.42 9.11 2.08
N CYS A 287 25.68 8.11 1.64
CA CYS A 287 24.24 8.17 1.49
C CYS A 287 23.61 6.81 1.76
N VAL A 288 22.56 6.80 2.59
CA VAL A 288 21.75 5.62 2.94
C VAL A 288 20.30 5.95 2.65
N CYS A 289 19.60 5.05 1.97
CA CYS A 289 18.20 5.19 1.59
C CYS A 289 17.46 3.91 1.98
N VAL A 290 16.26 4.03 2.54
CA VAL A 290 15.36 2.91 2.80
C VAL A 290 13.94 3.30 2.40
N ASP A 291 13.16 2.36 1.87
CA ASP A 291 11.72 2.55 1.70
C ASP A 291 10.99 2.49 3.05
N MET A 292 9.71 2.85 3.06
CA MET A 292 8.95 2.90 4.32
C MET A 292 8.57 1.54 4.86
N ASN A 293 8.60 0.46 4.07
CA ASN A 293 8.40 -0.89 4.60
C ASN A 293 9.62 -1.29 5.42
N ALA A 294 10.82 -1.13 4.86
CA ALA A 294 12.07 -1.39 5.54
C ALA A 294 12.24 -0.52 6.79
N PHE A 295 11.85 0.77 6.73
CA PHE A 295 11.85 1.64 7.91
C PHE A 295 10.84 1.16 8.97
N TYR A 296 9.59 0.88 8.59
CA TYR A 296 8.54 0.52 9.54
C TYR A 296 8.83 -0.82 10.23
N LEU A 297 9.21 -1.85 9.47
CA LEU A 297 9.48 -3.18 10.02
C LEU A 297 10.83 -3.27 10.74
N GLY A 298 11.84 -2.54 10.25
CA GLY A 298 13.21 -2.64 10.76
C GLY A 298 13.60 -1.63 11.84
N LEU A 299 13.02 -0.42 11.84
CA LEU A 299 13.44 0.68 12.73
C LEU A 299 12.35 1.16 13.69
N VAL A 300 11.08 0.82 13.46
CA VAL A 300 10.00 1.11 14.43
C VAL A 300 9.89 -0.05 15.42
N PRO A 301 10.04 0.21 16.74
CA PRO A 301 9.92 -0.82 17.76
C PRO A 301 8.60 -1.59 17.68
N GLN A 302 8.62 -2.90 17.97
CA GLN A 302 7.43 -3.75 17.94
C GLN A 302 6.30 -3.21 18.81
N GLU A 303 6.61 -2.73 20.03
CA GLU A 303 5.61 -2.13 20.93
C GLU A 303 4.88 -0.94 20.29
N GLU A 304 5.60 -0.10 19.54
CA GLU A 304 5.00 1.04 18.86
C GLU A 304 4.14 0.57 17.68
N ARG A 305 4.58 -0.45 16.93
CA ARG A 305 3.76 -1.06 15.86
C ARG A 305 2.48 -1.67 16.42
N ASP A 306 2.56 -2.40 17.52
CA ASP A 306 1.41 -2.99 18.22
C ASP A 306 0.44 -1.90 18.69
N ARG A 307 0.97 -0.80 19.25
CA ARG A 307 0.15 0.36 19.64
C ARG A 307 -0.61 0.93 18.44
N ILE A 308 0.06 1.15 17.31
CA ILE A 308 -0.57 1.68 16.09
C ILE A 308 -1.68 0.75 15.57
N GLU A 309 -1.49 -0.58 15.65
CA GLU A 309 -2.52 -1.55 15.25
C GLU A 309 -3.82 -1.44 16.06
N THR A 310 -3.75 -0.94 17.31
CA THR A 310 -4.92 -0.81 18.18
C THR A 310 -5.71 0.49 18.04
N LEU A 311 -5.16 1.52 17.38
CA LEU A 311 -5.76 2.86 17.33
C LEU A 311 -7.05 2.92 16.51
N GLU A 312 -7.05 2.26 15.35
CA GLU A 312 -8.18 2.27 14.42
C GLU A 312 -8.34 0.91 13.75
N PRO A 313 -9.58 0.47 13.46
CA PRO A 313 -9.81 -0.76 12.70
C PRO A 313 -9.18 -0.66 11.30
N PHE A 314 -8.39 -1.66 10.92
CA PHE A 314 -7.61 -1.61 9.68
C PHE A 314 -7.51 -2.95 8.96
N ASP A 315 -7.75 -2.92 7.64
CA ASP A 315 -7.57 -4.08 6.78
C ASP A 315 -7.20 -3.77 5.32
N GLU A 316 -6.69 -2.57 5.05
CA GLU A 316 -6.18 -2.10 3.75
C GLU A 316 -4.65 -2.34 3.66
N HIS A 317 -4.23 -3.58 3.95
CA HIS A 317 -2.80 -3.94 4.08
C HIS A 317 -2.07 -3.83 2.75
N GLU A 318 -2.74 -4.22 1.65
CA GLU A 318 -2.23 -4.12 0.28
C GLU A 318 -1.81 -2.69 -0.03
N GLU A 319 -2.71 -1.75 0.23
CA GLU A 319 -2.55 -0.33 -0.04
C GLU A 319 -1.51 0.32 0.89
N TRP A 320 -1.42 -0.15 2.15
CA TRP A 320 -0.40 0.28 3.11
C TRP A 320 1.00 -0.10 2.65
N HIS A 321 1.22 -1.36 2.29
CA HIS A 321 2.52 -1.84 1.84
C HIS A 321 2.89 -1.22 0.49
N GLN A 322 1.94 -1.04 -0.44
CA GLN A 322 2.17 -0.29 -1.68
C GLN A 322 2.57 1.16 -1.40
N LYS A 323 1.81 1.89 -0.57
CA LYS A 323 2.19 3.24 -0.16
C LYS A 323 3.61 3.27 0.41
N CYS A 324 3.97 2.28 1.22
CA CYS A 324 5.28 2.27 1.85
C CYS A 324 6.43 1.93 0.89
N SER A 325 6.18 1.12 -0.14
CA SER A 325 7.14 0.86 -1.23
C SER A 325 7.38 2.07 -2.13
N HIS A 326 6.44 3.02 -2.16
CA HIS A 326 6.47 4.21 -3.03
C HIS A 326 6.97 5.48 -2.36
N TYR A 327 7.41 5.38 -1.10
CA TYR A 327 8.03 6.47 -0.37
C TYR A 327 9.31 5.99 0.29
N PHE A 328 10.29 6.88 0.40
CA PHE A 328 11.57 6.57 1.01
C PHE A 328 12.01 7.66 1.98
N ILE A 329 12.94 7.30 2.85
CA ILE A 329 13.70 8.22 3.70
C ILE A 329 15.18 8.03 3.37
N LEU A 330 15.87 9.13 3.17
CA LEU A 330 17.28 9.18 2.82
C LEU A 330 18.02 10.03 3.85
N THR A 331 19.18 9.55 4.26
CA THR A 331 20.19 10.33 4.98
C THR A 331 21.48 10.37 4.18
N ALA A 332 21.97 11.58 3.88
CA ALA A 332 23.28 11.78 3.27
C ALA A 332 24.16 12.61 4.21
N SER A 333 25.41 12.21 4.40
CA SER A 333 26.33 12.86 5.32
C SER A 333 27.48 13.55 4.58
N ARG A 334 27.91 14.66 5.16
CA ARG A 334 29.15 15.34 4.83
C ARG A 334 29.90 15.68 6.12
N GLY A 335 31.17 15.27 6.18
CA GLY A 335 32.01 15.35 7.35
C GLY A 335 31.86 14.15 8.29
N ALA A 336 32.98 13.67 8.83
CA ALA A 336 33.08 12.42 9.60
C ALA A 336 32.13 12.31 10.81
N LEU A 337 31.80 13.43 11.48
CA LEU A 337 30.84 13.41 12.59
C LEU A 337 29.43 13.00 12.11
N MET A 338 29.03 13.42 10.92
CA MET A 338 27.69 13.21 10.39
C MET A 338 27.47 11.79 9.87
N GLU A 339 28.54 11.04 9.59
CA GLU A 339 28.42 9.63 9.21
C GLU A 339 27.73 8.80 10.31
N GLN A 340 27.94 9.16 11.58
CA GLN A 340 27.31 8.49 12.72
C GLN A 340 25.80 8.77 12.83
N ALA A 341 25.32 9.80 12.12
CA ALA A 341 23.92 10.20 12.10
C ALA A 341 23.13 9.62 10.90
N LEU A 342 23.78 8.80 10.06
CA LEU A 342 23.11 8.08 8.97
C LEU A 342 22.10 7.05 9.53
N LEU A 343 21.05 6.80 8.75
CA LEU A 343 20.10 5.73 9.03
C LEU A 343 20.79 4.38 9.17
N GLY A 344 20.33 3.59 10.13
CA GLY A 344 20.69 2.18 10.21
C GLY A 344 20.17 1.41 9.00
N GLN A 345 20.95 0.44 8.53
CA GLN A 345 20.46 -0.52 7.54
C GLN A 345 19.62 -1.58 8.24
N ALA A 346 18.33 -1.66 7.90
CA ALA A 346 17.52 -2.82 8.25
C ALA A 346 17.98 -4.01 7.39
N SER A 347 18.28 -5.15 8.01
CA SER A 347 18.55 -6.39 7.27
C SER A 347 17.25 -6.89 6.67
N VAL A 348 17.08 -6.72 5.37
CA VAL A 348 15.98 -7.34 4.63
C VAL A 348 16.41 -8.75 4.21
N PRO A 349 15.58 -9.78 4.43
CA PRO A 349 15.84 -11.10 3.87
C PRO A 349 15.92 -11.01 2.34
N SER A 350 17.11 -11.29 1.78
CA SER A 350 17.26 -11.39 0.33
C SER A 350 16.62 -12.68 -0.15
N VAL A 351 15.57 -12.57 -0.97
CA VAL A 351 14.99 -13.70 -1.70
C VAL A 351 15.55 -13.66 -3.11
N SER A 352 16.13 -14.77 -3.56
CA SER A 352 16.63 -14.93 -4.93
C SER A 352 15.74 -15.91 -5.68
N PRO A 353 14.57 -15.46 -6.18
CA PRO A 353 13.70 -16.31 -6.99
C PRO A 353 14.36 -16.64 -8.33
N SER A 354 13.93 -17.76 -8.93
CA SER A 354 14.33 -18.13 -10.29
C SER A 354 13.36 -17.54 -11.29
N TRP A 355 13.81 -16.58 -12.09
CA TRP A 355 13.00 -15.96 -13.14
C TRP A 355 13.10 -16.71 -14.46
N SER A 356 11.95 -16.99 -15.07
CA SER A 356 11.85 -17.47 -16.45
C SER A 356 12.28 -16.37 -17.43
N SER A 357 12.90 -16.77 -18.53
CA SER A 357 13.13 -15.88 -19.69
C SER A 357 11.85 -15.62 -20.50
N THR A 358 10.82 -16.42 -20.27
CA THR A 358 9.53 -16.33 -20.97
C THR A 358 8.53 -15.56 -20.11
N GLU A 359 7.76 -14.67 -20.74
CA GLU A 359 6.66 -13.96 -20.09
C GLU A 359 5.33 -14.63 -20.43
N LEU A 360 4.36 -14.57 -19.51
CA LEU A 360 3.01 -15.06 -19.74
C LEU A 360 2.14 -13.92 -20.26
N LYS A 361 1.49 -14.16 -21.40
CA LYS A 361 0.65 -13.16 -22.05
C LYS A 361 -0.65 -12.97 -21.28
N ALA A 362 -0.93 -11.73 -20.90
CA ALA A 362 -2.22 -11.32 -20.35
C ALA A 362 -3.05 -10.59 -21.41
N SER A 363 -4.34 -10.91 -21.49
CA SER A 363 -5.29 -10.30 -22.43
C SER A 363 -6.59 -9.91 -21.73
N ALA A 364 -7.11 -8.73 -22.05
CA ALA A 364 -8.37 -8.28 -21.49
C ALA A 364 -9.54 -9.12 -21.99
N VAL A 365 -10.43 -9.47 -21.08
CA VAL A 365 -11.74 -10.03 -21.40
C VAL A 365 -12.72 -8.87 -21.57
N PRO A 366 -13.44 -8.75 -22.71
CA PRO A 366 -14.24 -7.57 -23.05
C PRO A 366 -15.57 -7.51 -22.27
N VAL A 367 -15.51 -7.60 -20.95
CA VAL A 367 -16.64 -7.52 -20.02
C VAL A 367 -16.30 -6.51 -18.94
N CYS A 368 -17.17 -5.52 -18.74
CA CYS A 368 -16.99 -4.56 -17.65
C CYS A 368 -17.39 -5.21 -16.33
N LEU A 369 -16.39 -5.57 -15.53
CA LEU A 369 -16.61 -6.19 -14.24
C LEU A 369 -15.48 -5.78 -13.29
N GLU A 370 -15.71 -4.67 -12.61
CA GLU A 370 -14.84 -4.17 -11.56
C GLU A 370 -15.31 -4.63 -10.17
N GLY A 371 -14.35 -4.77 -9.26
CA GLY A 371 -14.61 -4.97 -7.85
C GLY A 371 -13.42 -5.56 -7.13
N LEU A 372 -13.41 -5.46 -5.80
CA LEU A 372 -12.39 -6.05 -4.94
C LEU A 372 -13.02 -6.88 -3.83
N GLY A 373 -12.25 -7.83 -3.31
CA GLY A 373 -12.69 -8.73 -2.24
C GLY A 373 -13.89 -9.60 -2.63
N LEU A 374 -14.01 -9.87 -3.94
CA LEU A 374 -14.96 -10.81 -4.54
C LEU A 374 -14.53 -12.25 -4.24
N ALA A 375 -15.47 -13.18 -4.35
CA ALA A 375 -15.18 -14.61 -4.42
C ALA A 375 -15.85 -15.23 -5.64
N SER A 376 -15.15 -16.16 -6.27
CA SER A 376 -15.55 -16.85 -7.49
C SER A 376 -15.63 -18.37 -7.26
N THR A 377 -16.42 -19.05 -8.09
CA THR A 377 -16.33 -20.51 -8.29
C THR A 377 -16.98 -20.89 -9.61
N TRP A 378 -16.41 -21.89 -10.29
CA TRP A 378 -17.08 -22.53 -11.42
C TRP A 378 -18.33 -23.27 -10.99
N MET A 379 -19.34 -23.19 -11.86
CA MET A 379 -20.59 -23.91 -11.68
C MET A 379 -20.93 -24.72 -12.94
N ARG A 380 -21.86 -25.68 -12.85
CA ARG A 380 -22.19 -26.55 -14.00
C ARG A 380 -22.86 -25.72 -15.11
N LEU A 381 -22.39 -25.90 -16.36
CA LEU A 381 -22.78 -25.18 -17.61
C LEU A 381 -22.01 -23.88 -17.90
N GLU A 382 -20.68 -23.90 -17.86
CA GLU A 382 -19.78 -22.85 -18.40
C GLU A 382 -19.93 -21.43 -17.80
N GLY A 383 -20.75 -21.29 -16.75
CA GLY A 383 -20.97 -20.06 -16.01
C GLY A 383 -20.13 -19.99 -14.74
N LEU A 384 -19.44 -18.86 -14.57
CA LEU A 384 -18.64 -18.58 -13.40
C LEU A 384 -19.39 -17.66 -12.44
N LEU A 385 -19.71 -18.15 -11.24
CA LEU A 385 -20.42 -17.39 -10.22
C LEU A 385 -19.47 -16.45 -9.47
N LEU A 386 -19.91 -15.21 -9.27
CA LEU A 386 -19.25 -14.17 -8.49
C LEU A 386 -20.18 -13.67 -7.39
N THR A 387 -19.64 -13.56 -6.18
CA THR A 387 -20.41 -13.17 -5.00
C THR A 387 -19.70 -12.10 -4.16
N GLY A 388 -20.50 -11.23 -3.52
CA GLY A 388 -20.03 -10.20 -2.60
C GLY A 388 -19.12 -9.16 -3.24
N GLY A 389 -18.18 -8.63 -2.46
CA GLY A 389 -17.18 -7.66 -2.88
C GLY A 389 -17.62 -6.19 -2.74
N SER A 390 -16.82 -5.29 -3.30
CA SER A 390 -17.11 -3.86 -3.40
C SER A 390 -16.65 -3.31 -4.75
N SER A 391 -17.42 -2.41 -5.33
CA SER A 391 -17.14 -1.69 -6.58
C SER A 391 -17.23 -0.17 -6.37
N ARG A 392 -17.13 0.64 -7.44
CA ARG A 392 -17.38 2.10 -7.34
C ARG A 392 -18.79 2.44 -6.85
N GLY A 393 -19.76 1.54 -7.08
CA GLY A 393 -21.12 1.66 -6.57
C GLY A 393 -21.27 1.35 -5.07
N GLY A 394 -20.18 0.97 -4.40
CA GLY A 394 -20.17 0.54 -3.01
C GLY A 394 -20.20 -0.98 -2.86
N ARG A 395 -20.78 -1.45 -1.75
CA ARG A 395 -20.83 -2.87 -1.41
C ARG A 395 -21.76 -3.62 -2.36
N VAL A 396 -21.28 -4.76 -2.87
CA VAL A 396 -22.02 -5.60 -3.80
C VAL A 396 -22.68 -6.73 -3.00
N THR A 397 -24.01 -6.84 -3.12
CA THR A 397 -24.80 -7.95 -2.54
C THR A 397 -25.36 -8.87 -3.62
N GLN A 398 -25.55 -8.34 -4.83
CA GLN A 398 -26.06 -9.09 -5.97
C GLN A 398 -24.99 -10.02 -6.55
N CYS A 399 -25.37 -11.28 -6.74
CA CYS A 399 -24.54 -12.26 -7.42
C CYS A 399 -24.48 -11.98 -8.93
N ARG A 400 -23.35 -12.27 -9.55
CA ARG A 400 -23.15 -12.16 -11.00
C ARG A 400 -22.62 -13.46 -11.55
N SER A 401 -22.94 -13.74 -12.80
CA SER A 401 -22.40 -14.86 -13.54
C SER A 401 -21.64 -14.35 -14.74
N LEU A 402 -20.43 -14.86 -14.93
CA LEU A 402 -19.60 -14.60 -16.09
C LEU A 402 -19.62 -15.85 -16.98
N ILE A 403 -20.23 -15.73 -18.16
CA ILE A 403 -20.55 -16.86 -19.04
C ILE A 403 -19.73 -16.70 -20.32
N ARG A 404 -19.13 -17.80 -20.79
CA ARG A 404 -18.48 -17.86 -22.09
C ARG A 404 -19.40 -18.58 -23.07
N ASP A 405 -19.88 -17.89 -24.09
CA ASP A 405 -20.67 -18.48 -25.17
C ASP A 405 -19.96 -18.34 -26.54
N GLN A 406 -20.62 -18.75 -27.63
CA GLN A 406 -20.07 -18.70 -28.99
C GLN A 406 -19.68 -17.28 -29.43
N ASN A 407 -20.27 -16.24 -28.82
CA ASN A 407 -20.00 -14.83 -29.11
C ASN A 407 -18.96 -14.23 -28.16
N GLY A 408 -18.39 -15.03 -27.25
CA GLY A 408 -17.38 -14.61 -26.28
C GLY A 408 -17.91 -14.53 -24.85
N TRP A 409 -17.23 -13.71 -24.04
CA TRP A 409 -17.56 -13.55 -22.63
C TRP A 409 -18.67 -12.50 -22.44
N ARG A 410 -19.61 -12.79 -21.54
CA ARG A 410 -20.63 -11.85 -21.08
C ARG A 410 -20.88 -11.99 -19.58
N SER A 411 -21.28 -10.90 -18.93
CA SER A 411 -21.74 -10.92 -17.53
C SER A 411 -23.26 -10.79 -17.48
N THR A 412 -23.91 -11.54 -16.60
CA THR A 412 -25.31 -11.35 -16.23
C THR A 412 -25.49 -11.31 -14.71
N THR A 413 -26.61 -10.75 -14.28
CA THR A 413 -27.04 -10.80 -12.88
C THR A 413 -27.64 -12.17 -12.59
N VAL A 414 -27.37 -12.68 -11.38
CA VAL A 414 -27.96 -13.92 -10.87
C VAL A 414 -29.05 -13.57 -9.86
N GLU A 415 -30.23 -14.14 -10.06
CA GLU A 415 -31.34 -14.03 -9.12
C GLU A 415 -31.15 -15.05 -7.99
N ALA A 416 -30.86 -14.56 -6.79
CA ALA A 416 -30.68 -15.38 -5.60
C ALA A 416 -32.01 -15.49 -4.82
N SER A 417 -32.38 -16.69 -4.35
CA SER A 417 -33.60 -16.91 -3.56
C SER A 417 -33.58 -16.23 -2.19
N ALA A 418 -32.39 -15.88 -1.68
CA ALA A 418 -32.18 -15.11 -0.46
C ALA A 418 -30.91 -14.23 -0.60
N ASP A 419 -30.85 -13.16 0.20
CA ASP A 419 -29.69 -12.27 0.25
C ASP A 419 -28.54 -12.91 1.05
N LEU A 420 -27.35 -12.94 0.46
CA LEU A 420 -26.11 -13.33 1.16
C LEU A 420 -25.61 -12.23 2.10
N GLY A 421 -26.23 -11.04 2.08
CA GLY A 421 -25.81 -9.87 2.83
C GLY A 421 -24.49 -9.29 2.32
N VAL A 422 -24.06 -8.20 2.96
CA VAL A 422 -22.77 -7.58 2.63
C VAL A 422 -21.61 -8.46 3.10
N ARG A 423 -20.79 -8.89 2.16
CA ARG A 423 -19.57 -9.67 2.42
C ARG A 423 -18.44 -9.30 1.47
N LEU A 424 -17.26 -9.08 2.04
CA LEU A 424 -15.98 -8.98 1.33
C LEU A 424 -15.02 -10.00 1.94
N TYR A 425 -14.12 -10.54 1.12
CA TYR A 425 -13.07 -11.46 1.56
C TYR A 425 -13.63 -12.71 2.28
N HIS A 426 -14.82 -13.15 1.87
CA HIS A 426 -15.39 -14.47 2.17
C HIS A 426 -14.87 -15.50 1.18
N THR A 427 -15.18 -16.77 1.42
CA THR A 427 -14.86 -17.86 0.49
C THR A 427 -16.13 -18.38 -0.17
N VAL A 428 -16.01 -18.84 -1.41
CA VAL A 428 -17.02 -19.68 -2.06
C VAL A 428 -16.33 -20.94 -2.53
N THR A 429 -16.67 -22.07 -1.93
CA THR A 429 -15.99 -23.35 -2.16
C THR A 429 -16.92 -24.31 -2.87
N PRO A 430 -16.57 -24.86 -4.05
CA PRO A 430 -17.42 -25.80 -4.76
C PRO A 430 -17.60 -27.09 -3.96
N LEU A 431 -18.83 -27.62 -3.96
CA LEU A 431 -19.15 -28.88 -3.31
C LEU A 431 -18.70 -30.07 -4.19
N PRO A 432 -18.18 -31.15 -3.56
CA PRO A 432 -17.90 -32.40 -4.26
C PRO A 432 -19.12 -32.90 -5.02
N GLY A 433 -18.91 -33.42 -6.24
CA GLY A 433 -20.01 -33.91 -7.09
C GLY A 433 -20.76 -32.83 -7.87
N GLY A 434 -20.38 -31.55 -7.76
CA GLY A 434 -20.83 -30.47 -8.64
C GLY A 434 -22.28 -30.03 -8.44
N GLY A 435 -22.87 -30.32 -7.28
CA GLY A 435 -24.25 -29.96 -6.95
C GLY A 435 -24.45 -28.54 -6.41
N GLY A 436 -23.37 -27.77 -6.20
CA GLY A 436 -23.45 -26.45 -5.57
C GLY A 436 -22.12 -25.94 -5.04
N ALA A 437 -22.17 -24.92 -4.18
CA ALA A 437 -21.02 -24.39 -3.44
C ALA A 437 -21.41 -23.97 -2.02
N VAL A 438 -20.41 -23.74 -1.15
CA VAL A 438 -20.58 -23.21 0.20
C VAL A 438 -19.95 -21.84 0.29
N VAL A 439 -20.72 -20.86 0.76
CA VAL A 439 -20.25 -19.51 1.10
C VAL A 439 -19.94 -19.47 2.59
N TYR A 440 -18.75 -19.00 2.96
CA TYR A 440 -18.37 -18.90 4.37
C TYR A 440 -17.67 -17.59 4.73
N GLY A 441 -18.07 -17.02 5.87
CA GLY A 441 -17.40 -15.91 6.54
C GLY A 441 -17.38 -14.60 5.74
N GLY A 442 -16.26 -13.90 5.78
CA GLY A 442 -16.08 -12.56 5.20
C GLY A 442 -16.42 -11.46 6.20
N ARG A 443 -16.61 -10.24 5.69
CA ARG A 443 -16.95 -9.10 6.54
C ARG A 443 -17.85 -8.09 5.87
N SER A 444 -18.65 -7.38 6.66
CA SER A 444 -19.30 -6.14 6.22
C SER A 444 -18.44 -4.91 6.51
N SER A 445 -17.71 -4.88 7.63
CA SER A 445 -16.70 -3.86 7.96
C SER A 445 -15.57 -4.52 8.75
N PRO A 446 -14.39 -3.87 8.92
CA PRO A 446 -13.29 -4.48 9.68
C PRO A 446 -13.68 -4.91 11.11
N LEU A 447 -14.68 -4.24 11.70
CA LEU A 447 -15.27 -4.54 13.02
C LEU A 447 -16.48 -5.49 12.98
N ARG A 448 -16.94 -5.91 11.80
CA ARG A 448 -18.10 -6.79 11.64
C ARG A 448 -17.76 -7.95 10.72
N PRO A 449 -16.91 -8.90 11.18
CA PRO A 449 -16.73 -10.17 10.52
C PRO A 449 -18.03 -10.99 10.55
N ASN A 450 -18.27 -11.75 9.49
CA ASN A 450 -19.41 -12.64 9.35
C ASN A 450 -18.98 -14.06 9.76
N SER A 451 -19.92 -14.86 10.25
CA SER A 451 -19.74 -16.28 10.55
C SER A 451 -20.71 -17.20 9.81
N ASP A 452 -21.62 -16.61 9.04
CA ASP A 452 -22.71 -17.33 8.40
C ASP A 452 -22.18 -18.29 7.31
N LEU A 453 -22.85 -19.45 7.22
CA LEU A 453 -22.66 -20.46 6.19
C LEU A 453 -23.90 -20.52 5.30
N PHE A 454 -23.69 -20.46 3.99
CA PHE A 454 -24.77 -20.66 3.02
C PHE A 454 -24.39 -21.75 2.04
N LYS A 455 -25.34 -22.62 1.74
CA LYS A 455 -25.28 -23.54 0.63
C LYS A 455 -25.94 -22.89 -0.58
N LEU A 456 -25.21 -22.89 -1.68
CA LEU A 456 -25.70 -22.44 -2.99
C LEU A 456 -25.99 -23.66 -3.84
N THR A 457 -27.22 -23.79 -4.34
CA THR A 457 -27.63 -24.79 -5.32
C THR A 457 -28.27 -24.10 -6.52
N PHE A 458 -28.11 -24.66 -7.71
CA PHE A 458 -28.83 -24.13 -8.89
C PHE A 458 -30.15 -24.83 -9.07
N ASP A 459 -31.11 -24.08 -9.61
CA ASP A 459 -32.33 -24.66 -10.13
C ASP A 459 -32.06 -25.31 -11.50
N PRO A 460 -32.17 -26.65 -11.62
CA PRO A 460 -31.95 -27.35 -12.89
C PRO A 460 -32.95 -26.96 -13.99
N SER A 461 -34.08 -26.35 -13.64
CA SER A 461 -35.11 -25.95 -14.59
C SER A 461 -34.70 -24.76 -15.47
N ALA A 462 -33.74 -23.94 -15.03
CA ALA A 462 -33.23 -22.79 -15.78
C ALA A 462 -32.42 -23.18 -17.03
N ALA A 463 -31.83 -24.39 -17.04
CA ALA A 463 -31.01 -24.90 -18.15
C ALA A 463 -31.81 -25.29 -19.41
N LYS A 464 -33.15 -25.33 -19.34
CA LYS A 464 -34.03 -25.69 -20.47
C LYS A 464 -34.57 -24.49 -21.25
N ALA A 465 -34.27 -23.26 -20.82
CA ALA A 465 -34.69 -22.06 -21.54
C ALA A 465 -33.72 -21.74 -22.70
N PRO A 466 -34.20 -21.38 -23.92
CA PRO A 466 -33.33 -21.16 -25.09
C PRO A 466 -32.30 -20.03 -24.91
N ARG A 467 -32.56 -19.11 -23.97
CA ARG A 467 -31.64 -18.09 -23.43
C ARG A 467 -32.14 -17.71 -22.04
N PRO A 468 -31.53 -18.17 -20.93
CA PRO A 468 -31.92 -17.71 -19.62
C PRO A 468 -31.37 -16.29 -19.43
N ASP A 469 -32.24 -15.28 -19.49
CA ASP A 469 -31.86 -13.88 -19.24
C ASP A 469 -31.44 -13.64 -17.77
N ALA A 470 -31.76 -14.57 -16.86
CA ALA A 470 -31.29 -14.57 -15.47
C ALA A 470 -31.03 -16.01 -14.99
N GLU A 471 -29.79 -16.30 -14.59
CA GLU A 471 -29.49 -17.53 -13.83
C GLU A 471 -30.08 -17.41 -12.44
N LYS A 472 -30.67 -18.51 -11.92
CA LYS A 472 -31.25 -18.55 -10.58
C LYS A 472 -30.41 -19.43 -9.66
N VAL A 473 -30.08 -18.91 -8.48
CA VAL A 473 -29.38 -19.64 -7.42
C VAL A 473 -30.27 -19.71 -6.18
N GLN A 474 -30.49 -20.92 -5.71
CA GLN A 474 -31.08 -21.18 -4.41
C GLN A 474 -30.00 -21.01 -3.33
N VAL A 475 -30.33 -20.21 -2.33
CA VAL A 475 -29.48 -19.89 -1.18
C VAL A 475 -30.15 -20.43 0.07
N GLU A 476 -29.50 -21.38 0.72
CA GLU A 476 -30.00 -22.02 1.94
C GLU A 476 -28.99 -21.77 3.08
N PRO A 477 -29.40 -21.17 4.21
CA PRO A 477 -28.59 -21.15 5.42
C PRO A 477 -28.24 -22.57 5.85
N MET A 478 -27.00 -22.79 6.31
CA MET A 478 -26.59 -24.07 6.89
C MET A 478 -26.57 -23.96 8.41
N ASP A 479 -27.48 -24.65 9.08
CA ASP A 479 -27.56 -24.71 10.54
C ASP A 479 -26.59 -25.77 11.08
N CYS A 480 -25.30 -25.45 11.05
CA CYS A 480 -24.27 -26.39 11.47
C CYS A 480 -24.18 -26.51 13.01
N THR A 481 -24.02 -27.73 13.50
CA THR A 481 -23.82 -28.03 14.93
C THR A 481 -22.32 -28.18 15.27
N GLY A 482 -21.99 -28.32 16.56
CA GLY A 482 -20.60 -28.46 17.04
C GLY A 482 -19.96 -27.14 17.43
N ASN A 483 -18.63 -27.06 17.32
CA ASN A 483 -17.82 -25.90 17.70
C ASN A 483 -17.36 -25.11 16.46
N PRO A 484 -18.10 -24.10 15.98
CA PRO A 484 -17.69 -23.33 14.82
C PRO A 484 -16.46 -22.45 15.14
N PRO A 485 -15.58 -22.19 14.14
CA PRO A 485 -14.54 -21.20 14.27
C PRO A 485 -15.11 -19.79 14.49
N PRO A 486 -14.38 -18.89 15.17
CA PRO A 486 -14.82 -17.50 15.33
C PRO A 486 -15.02 -16.81 13.97
N PRO A 487 -15.92 -15.80 13.89
CA PRO A 487 -16.16 -15.01 12.69
C PRO A 487 -14.84 -14.47 12.11
N ARG A 488 -14.66 -14.56 10.79
CA ARG A 488 -13.38 -14.25 10.14
C ARG A 488 -13.52 -13.87 8.67
N PHE A 489 -12.52 -13.15 8.16
CA PHE A 489 -12.37 -12.78 6.75
C PHE A 489 -10.92 -12.95 6.30
N ARG A 490 -10.66 -12.95 4.99
CA ARG A 490 -9.32 -13.20 4.38
C ARG A 490 -8.72 -14.56 4.79
N HIS A 491 -9.58 -15.52 5.13
CA HIS A 491 -9.23 -16.92 5.38
C HIS A 491 -9.36 -17.72 4.09
N THR A 492 -8.94 -18.98 4.11
CA THR A 492 -9.23 -19.93 3.04
C THR A 492 -10.20 -21.00 3.53
N ALA A 493 -11.02 -21.52 2.62
CA ALA A 493 -11.90 -22.65 2.86
C ALA A 493 -11.78 -23.60 1.66
N THR A 494 -11.31 -24.82 1.92
CA THR A 494 -10.91 -25.77 0.87
C THR A 494 -11.44 -27.16 1.21
N VAL A 495 -11.83 -27.95 0.22
CA VAL A 495 -12.31 -29.31 0.47
C VAL A 495 -11.13 -30.24 0.76
N VAL A 496 -11.24 -31.02 1.83
CA VAL A 496 -10.30 -32.09 2.20
C VAL A 496 -11.04 -33.42 2.36
N ARG A 497 -10.32 -34.55 2.27
CA ARG A 497 -10.88 -35.90 2.49
C ARG A 497 -10.28 -36.58 3.70
N HIS A 498 -11.12 -37.21 4.51
CA HIS A 498 -10.69 -38.06 5.62
C HIS A 498 -11.70 -39.21 5.82
N GLY A 499 -11.22 -40.44 5.98
CA GLY A 499 -12.08 -41.62 6.16
C GLY A 499 -13.13 -41.80 5.05
N GLY A 500 -12.79 -41.44 3.81
CA GLY A 500 -13.70 -41.51 2.66
C GLY A 500 -14.75 -40.38 2.56
N ARG A 501 -14.84 -39.49 3.55
CA ARG A 501 -15.79 -38.37 3.60
C ARG A 501 -15.13 -37.03 3.23
N HIS A 502 -15.96 -36.06 2.88
CA HIS A 502 -15.52 -34.70 2.53
C HIS A 502 -15.76 -33.73 3.69
N PHE A 503 -14.76 -32.88 3.92
CA PHE A 503 -14.82 -31.82 4.92
C PHE A 503 -14.44 -30.49 4.28
N LEU A 504 -15.10 -29.42 4.69
CA LEU A 504 -14.64 -28.06 4.43
C LEU A 504 -13.59 -27.72 5.48
N PHE A 505 -12.35 -27.56 5.05
CA PHE A 505 -11.23 -27.16 5.89
C PHE A 505 -11.06 -25.64 5.84
N VAL A 506 -11.17 -24.99 7.00
CA VAL A 506 -11.00 -23.55 7.18
C VAL A 506 -9.68 -23.30 7.90
N PHE A 507 -8.86 -22.41 7.33
CA PHE A 507 -7.56 -22.04 7.89
C PHE A 507 -7.32 -20.53 7.86
N GLY A 508 -6.73 -20.05 8.95
CA GLY A 508 -6.25 -18.68 9.11
C GLY A 508 -7.32 -17.60 8.96
N GLY A 509 -6.93 -16.47 8.36
CA GLY A 509 -7.73 -15.26 8.26
C GLY A 509 -7.52 -14.32 9.43
N LYS A 510 -8.41 -13.34 9.58
CA LYS A 510 -8.37 -12.38 10.67
C LYS A 510 -9.76 -11.97 11.13
N ASN A 511 -9.83 -11.34 12.30
CA ASN A 511 -11.06 -10.79 12.86
C ASN A 511 -10.78 -9.52 13.66
N GLN A 512 -11.78 -9.03 14.40
CA GLN A 512 -11.67 -7.80 15.20
C GLN A 512 -10.69 -7.92 16.38
N SER A 513 -10.43 -9.14 16.85
CA SER A 513 -9.63 -9.42 18.06
C SER A 513 -8.24 -9.95 17.75
N ALA A 514 -8.02 -10.49 16.55
CA ALA A 514 -6.76 -11.07 16.12
C ALA A 514 -6.39 -10.58 14.71
N CYS A 515 -5.20 -9.99 14.58
CA CYS A 515 -4.66 -9.51 13.30
C CYS A 515 -4.38 -10.65 12.31
N ALA A 516 -4.04 -11.85 12.81
CA ALA A 516 -3.91 -13.08 12.05
C ALA A 516 -4.28 -14.30 12.93
N LEU A 517 -5.00 -15.25 12.34
CA LEU A 517 -5.45 -16.51 12.93
C LEU A 517 -4.62 -17.67 12.36
N GLY A 518 -4.50 -18.77 13.11
CA GLY A 518 -3.74 -19.96 12.70
C GLY A 518 -4.40 -21.27 13.11
N ASP A 519 -5.67 -21.20 13.51
CA ASP A 519 -6.47 -22.36 13.88
C ASP A 519 -6.96 -23.12 12.64
N SER A 520 -7.19 -24.42 12.83
CA SER A 520 -7.66 -25.37 11.83
C SER A 520 -9.07 -25.82 12.21
N SER A 521 -10.03 -25.71 11.30
CA SER A 521 -11.41 -26.12 11.57
C SER A 521 -11.98 -26.94 10.42
N PHE A 522 -12.75 -27.99 10.75
CA PHE A 522 -13.26 -28.94 9.78
C PHE A 522 -14.78 -29.04 9.91
N LEU A 523 -15.51 -28.73 8.84
CA LEU A 523 -16.95 -28.91 8.78
C LEU A 523 -17.27 -30.15 7.95
N SER A 524 -17.94 -31.13 8.54
CA SER A 524 -18.52 -32.24 7.78
C SER A 524 -19.66 -31.69 6.91
N LEU A 525 -19.49 -31.73 5.59
CA LEU A 525 -20.47 -31.19 4.65
C LEU A 525 -21.76 -32.01 4.62
N ASP A 526 -21.65 -33.33 4.83
CA ASP A 526 -22.79 -34.24 4.82
C ASP A 526 -23.60 -34.15 6.13
N GLN A 527 -22.91 -34.01 7.27
CA GLN A 527 -23.54 -33.99 8.59
C GLN A 527 -23.86 -32.58 9.09
N GLN A 528 -23.36 -31.54 8.41
CA GLN A 528 -23.39 -30.16 8.89
C GLN A 528 -22.89 -30.04 10.34
N LEU A 529 -21.78 -30.72 10.63
CA LEU A 529 -21.21 -30.82 11.98
C LEU A 529 -19.75 -30.37 11.95
N TRP A 530 -19.43 -29.33 12.72
CA TRP A 530 -18.05 -28.95 13.00
C TRP A 530 -17.40 -30.04 13.84
N THR A 531 -16.34 -30.63 13.28
CA THR A 531 -15.66 -31.80 13.80
C THR A 531 -14.23 -31.42 14.16
N GLU A 532 -13.77 -31.90 15.31
CA GLU A 532 -12.38 -31.74 15.73
C GLU A 532 -11.57 -32.95 15.25
N PHE A 533 -10.42 -32.66 14.64
CA PHE A 533 -9.42 -33.67 14.30
C PHE A 533 -8.12 -33.34 15.05
N PRO A 534 -7.37 -34.36 15.51
CA PRO A 534 -5.97 -34.17 15.84
C PRO A 534 -5.22 -33.60 14.63
N VAL A 535 -4.57 -32.46 14.80
CA VAL A 535 -3.73 -31.82 13.79
C VAL A 535 -2.31 -31.66 14.37
N GLY A 536 -1.35 -32.39 13.80
CA GLY A 536 0.05 -32.36 14.21
C GLY A 536 1.01 -31.82 13.14
N GLY A 537 2.30 -32.07 13.33
CA GLY A 537 3.35 -31.71 12.38
C GLY A 537 3.81 -30.25 12.44
N ASP A 538 4.34 -29.76 11.31
CA ASP A 538 4.91 -28.41 11.18
C ASP A 538 3.82 -27.36 10.97
N VAL A 539 3.07 -27.05 12.03
CA VAL A 539 1.93 -26.12 11.96
C VAL A 539 2.36 -24.76 11.41
N PRO A 540 1.75 -24.26 10.31
CA PRO A 540 2.09 -22.98 9.74
C PRO A 540 1.77 -21.83 10.70
N ALA A 541 2.59 -20.77 10.68
CA ALA A 541 2.32 -19.56 11.45
C ALA A 541 0.96 -18.95 11.10
N ALA A 542 0.34 -18.28 12.09
CA ALA A 542 -0.91 -17.56 11.92
C ALA A 542 -0.80 -16.52 10.79
N ARG A 543 -1.78 -16.53 9.88
CA ARG A 543 -1.73 -15.77 8.64
C ARG A 543 -3.11 -15.44 8.07
N HIS A 544 -3.18 -14.40 7.25
CA HIS A 544 -4.35 -14.09 6.43
C HIS A 544 -3.96 -13.75 4.99
N SER A 545 -4.96 -13.65 4.10
CA SER A 545 -4.74 -13.34 2.68
C SER A 545 -3.73 -14.30 2.00
N HIS A 546 -3.70 -15.56 2.44
CA HIS A 546 -2.97 -16.66 1.80
C HIS A 546 -3.88 -17.38 0.81
N SER A 547 -3.31 -18.28 0.01
CA SER A 547 -4.08 -19.19 -0.84
C SER A 547 -4.03 -20.62 -0.30
N ALA A 548 -5.07 -21.39 -0.60
CA ALA A 548 -5.14 -22.81 -0.29
C ALA A 548 -5.87 -23.58 -1.40
N CYS A 549 -5.30 -24.71 -1.81
CA CYS A 549 -5.84 -25.55 -2.89
C CYS A 549 -5.90 -27.02 -2.46
N SER A 550 -6.92 -27.75 -2.92
CA SER A 550 -6.97 -29.21 -2.75
C SER A 550 -5.92 -29.86 -3.66
N TYR A 551 -5.18 -30.85 -3.14
CA TYR A 551 -4.20 -31.63 -3.90
C TYR A 551 -4.14 -33.07 -3.39
N LEU A 552 -4.50 -34.05 -4.21
CA LEU A 552 -4.45 -35.48 -3.86
C LEU A 552 -5.08 -35.83 -2.49
N GLY A 553 -6.21 -35.21 -2.17
CA GLY A 553 -6.90 -35.41 -0.87
C GLY A 553 -6.31 -34.64 0.31
N SER A 554 -5.20 -33.93 0.09
CA SER A 554 -4.55 -32.98 1.01
C SER A 554 -4.91 -31.53 0.67
N VAL A 555 -4.45 -30.58 1.48
CA VAL A 555 -4.54 -29.14 1.19
C VAL A 555 -3.14 -28.55 1.12
N VAL A 556 -2.85 -27.80 0.07
CA VAL A 556 -1.62 -27.02 -0.07
C VAL A 556 -1.92 -25.58 0.29
N VAL A 557 -1.14 -24.99 1.19
CA VAL A 557 -1.20 -23.59 1.62
C VAL A 557 0.06 -22.86 1.19
N PHE A 558 -0.09 -21.69 0.60
CA PHE A 558 1.04 -20.86 0.17
C PHE A 558 0.91 -19.40 0.62
N GLY A 559 2.02 -18.87 1.13
CA GLY A 559 2.21 -17.45 1.44
C GLY A 559 1.22 -16.90 2.47
N GLY A 560 0.83 -15.63 2.30
CA GLY A 560 -0.02 -14.89 3.24
C GLY A 560 0.71 -13.78 3.98
N LEU A 561 -0.01 -13.05 4.81
CA LEU A 561 0.56 -12.00 5.68
C LEU A 561 0.59 -12.51 7.12
N SER A 562 1.75 -12.43 7.76
CA SER A 562 1.94 -12.84 9.15
C SER A 562 1.28 -11.88 10.15
N ARG A 563 1.29 -12.25 11.44
CA ARG A 563 0.88 -11.39 12.55
C ARG A 563 1.70 -10.08 12.61
N GLU A 564 2.97 -10.15 12.25
CA GLU A 564 3.94 -9.06 12.28
C GLU A 564 3.84 -8.13 11.06
N GLY A 565 2.97 -8.46 10.10
CA GLY A 565 2.78 -7.70 8.86
C GLY A 565 3.78 -8.06 7.77
N GLU A 566 4.40 -9.25 7.84
CA GLU A 566 5.38 -9.69 6.83
C GLU A 566 4.73 -10.65 5.82
N PRO A 567 4.92 -10.43 4.50
CA PRO A 567 4.55 -11.40 3.47
C PRO A 567 5.36 -12.70 3.64
N LEU A 568 4.66 -13.82 3.58
CA LEU A 568 5.20 -15.16 3.70
C LEU A 568 5.38 -15.79 2.31
N GLY A 569 6.37 -16.67 2.18
CA GLY A 569 6.71 -17.40 0.93
C GLY A 569 6.90 -18.90 1.15
N ASP A 570 6.40 -19.42 2.28
CA ASP A 570 6.45 -20.84 2.60
C ASP A 570 5.29 -21.62 1.95
N LEU A 571 5.56 -22.90 1.68
CA LEU A 571 4.61 -23.88 1.17
C LEU A 571 4.38 -24.94 2.26
N SER A 572 3.12 -25.17 2.64
CA SER A 572 2.75 -26.16 3.66
C SER A 572 1.65 -27.08 3.15
N LEU A 573 1.75 -28.37 3.45
CA LEU A 573 0.76 -29.38 3.07
C LEU A 573 0.07 -29.93 4.32
N LEU A 574 -1.26 -29.88 4.35
CA LEU A 574 -2.08 -30.60 5.32
C LEU A 574 -2.45 -31.95 4.74
N THR A 575 -1.84 -33.01 5.26
CA THR A 575 -2.01 -34.39 4.78
C THR A 575 -2.89 -35.21 5.72
N PRO A 576 -3.81 -36.03 5.20
CA PRO A 576 -4.61 -36.93 6.04
C PRO A 576 -3.75 -38.04 6.64
N THR A 577 -4.09 -38.43 7.87
CA THR A 577 -3.52 -39.57 8.60
C THR A 577 -4.65 -40.53 8.98
N GLU A 578 -4.35 -41.62 9.70
CA GLU A 578 -5.39 -42.55 10.16
C GLU A 578 -6.40 -41.92 11.13
N GLN A 579 -5.96 -40.95 11.95
CA GLN A 579 -6.77 -40.38 13.04
C GLN A 579 -7.10 -38.89 12.87
N GLY A 580 -6.49 -38.21 11.91
CA GLY A 580 -6.62 -36.77 11.71
C GLY A 580 -5.72 -36.26 10.60
N PHE A 581 -4.96 -35.21 10.84
CA PHE A 581 -4.11 -34.58 9.82
C PHE A 581 -2.72 -34.21 10.35
N ASN A 582 -1.75 -34.12 9.46
CA ASN A 582 -0.41 -33.60 9.76
C ASN A 582 0.00 -32.53 8.75
N TRP A 583 0.55 -31.45 9.28
CA TRP A 583 1.23 -30.42 8.49
C TRP A 583 2.65 -30.84 8.14
N ILE A 584 3.02 -30.62 6.88
CA ILE A 584 4.36 -30.84 6.35
C ILE A 584 4.81 -29.54 5.70
N ARG A 585 5.91 -28.97 6.17
CA ARG A 585 6.52 -27.80 5.52
C ARG A 585 7.40 -28.25 4.36
N ALA A 586 7.06 -27.82 3.15
CA ALA A 586 7.84 -28.12 1.96
C ALA A 586 8.95 -27.07 1.75
N ALA A 587 10.17 -27.55 1.54
CA ALA A 587 11.32 -26.71 1.26
C ALA A 587 11.45 -26.43 -0.25
N VAL A 588 10.71 -25.43 -0.73
CA VAL A 588 10.73 -25.04 -2.15
C VAL A 588 12.07 -24.40 -2.53
N ARG A 589 12.72 -24.90 -3.59
CA ARG A 589 14.00 -24.40 -4.09
C ARG A 589 14.03 -24.27 -5.61
N PRO A 590 14.42 -23.11 -6.17
CA PRO A 590 14.68 -21.82 -5.51
C PRO A 590 13.45 -21.29 -4.75
N PRO A 591 13.63 -20.42 -3.74
CA PRO A 591 12.51 -19.91 -2.96
C PRO A 591 11.63 -19.00 -3.83
N PRO A 592 10.30 -19.18 -3.80
CA PRO A 592 9.39 -18.28 -4.50
C PRO A 592 9.32 -16.92 -3.80
N VAL A 593 8.84 -15.88 -4.50
CA VAL A 593 8.67 -14.54 -3.92
C VAL A 593 7.58 -14.58 -2.83
N PRO A 594 7.87 -14.13 -1.59
CA PRO A 594 6.86 -14.02 -0.54
C PRO A 594 5.76 -13.04 -0.93
N ARG A 595 4.50 -13.40 -0.68
CA ARG A 595 3.35 -12.63 -1.15
C ARG A 595 2.07 -12.95 -0.38
N TYR A 596 1.16 -11.98 -0.35
CA TYR A 596 -0.20 -12.13 0.17
C TYR A 596 -1.19 -11.43 -0.76
N SER A 597 -2.49 -11.72 -0.62
CA SER A 597 -3.55 -11.22 -1.52
C SER A 597 -3.38 -11.71 -2.97
N HIS A 598 -2.69 -12.84 -3.13
CA HIS A 598 -2.55 -13.58 -4.38
C HIS A 598 -3.68 -14.62 -4.48
N CYS A 599 -3.88 -15.15 -5.67
CA CYS A 599 -4.71 -16.35 -5.88
C CYS A 599 -3.81 -17.52 -6.26
N ALA A 600 -4.26 -18.74 -6.01
CA ALA A 600 -3.57 -19.94 -6.47
C ALA A 600 -4.52 -21.04 -6.92
N HIS A 601 -4.02 -21.88 -7.82
CA HIS A 601 -4.73 -23.03 -8.35
C HIS A 601 -3.79 -24.21 -8.50
N VAL A 602 -4.33 -25.42 -8.36
CA VAL A 602 -3.59 -26.65 -8.66
C VAL A 602 -4.01 -27.14 -10.03
N LEU A 603 -3.04 -27.22 -10.95
CA LEU A 603 -3.18 -27.88 -12.24
C LEU A 603 -2.26 -29.09 -12.26
N GLU A 604 -2.84 -30.29 -12.26
CA GLU A 604 -2.13 -31.56 -12.16
C GLU A 604 -1.20 -31.62 -10.92
N ASP A 605 0.12 -31.60 -11.11
CA ASP A 605 1.13 -31.66 -10.05
C ASP A 605 1.71 -30.28 -9.68
N LYS A 606 1.10 -29.19 -10.17
CA LYS A 606 1.65 -27.83 -10.01
C LYS A 606 0.72 -26.89 -9.30
N LEU A 607 1.30 -26.17 -8.36
CA LEU A 607 0.69 -24.98 -7.78
C LEU A 607 1.05 -23.76 -8.63
N ILE A 608 0.03 -23.13 -9.20
CA ILE A 608 0.11 -21.89 -9.96
C ILE A 608 -0.34 -20.76 -9.04
N VAL A 609 0.54 -19.83 -8.71
CA VAL A 609 0.24 -18.69 -7.83
C VAL A 609 0.39 -17.40 -8.63
N VAL A 610 -0.64 -16.56 -8.63
CA VAL A 610 -0.68 -15.33 -9.45
C VAL A 610 -0.89 -14.09 -8.57
N GLY A 611 -0.15 -13.02 -8.87
CA GLY A 611 -0.32 -11.72 -8.23
C GLY A 611 0.12 -11.70 -6.78
N GLY A 612 -0.52 -10.83 -6.00
CA GLY A 612 -0.26 -10.54 -4.60
C GLY A 612 0.54 -9.26 -4.40
N VAL A 613 0.86 -8.98 -3.15
CA VAL A 613 1.71 -7.85 -2.74
C VAL A 613 3.00 -8.38 -2.13
N TRP A 614 4.12 -7.83 -2.60
CA TRP A 614 5.47 -8.04 -2.09
C TRP A 614 6.12 -6.70 -1.79
N MET A 615 7.00 -6.64 -0.79
CA MET A 615 7.58 -5.37 -0.30
C MET A 615 8.90 -5.02 -1.00
N HIS A 616 9.63 -6.00 -1.56
CA HIS A 616 11.02 -5.82 -1.98
C HIS A 616 11.29 -6.01 -3.49
N SER A 617 10.26 -6.07 -4.35
CA SER A 617 10.43 -6.09 -5.81
C SER A 617 10.25 -4.72 -6.44
N ASP A 618 10.77 -4.59 -7.66
CA ASP A 618 10.60 -3.43 -8.55
C ASP A 618 9.17 -3.34 -9.16
N GLY A 619 8.21 -4.15 -8.70
CA GLY A 619 6.83 -4.14 -9.20
C GLY A 619 5.96 -5.27 -8.64
N ALA A 620 4.70 -5.35 -9.08
CA ALA A 620 3.77 -6.38 -8.65
C ALA A 620 4.26 -7.80 -9.03
N PRO A 621 4.17 -8.79 -8.14
CA PRO A 621 4.48 -10.17 -8.46
C PRO A 621 3.66 -10.70 -9.65
N GLY A 622 4.32 -11.45 -10.55
CA GLY A 622 3.69 -12.12 -11.67
C GLY A 622 3.10 -13.48 -11.27
N VAL A 623 3.49 -14.53 -11.98
CA VAL A 623 3.01 -15.90 -11.73
C VAL A 623 4.17 -16.80 -11.31
N VAL A 624 4.06 -17.49 -10.17
CA VAL A 624 4.99 -18.56 -9.82
C VAL A 624 4.36 -19.92 -10.03
N ILE A 625 5.14 -20.82 -10.61
CA ILE A 625 4.80 -22.22 -10.78
C ILE A 625 5.67 -23.02 -9.82
N VAL A 626 5.04 -23.79 -8.93
CA VAL A 626 5.72 -24.69 -8.00
C VAL A 626 5.31 -26.12 -8.32
N SER A 627 6.28 -26.98 -8.64
CA SER A 627 6.03 -28.42 -8.72
C SER A 627 5.86 -28.97 -7.31
N LEU A 628 4.73 -29.62 -7.05
CA LEU A 628 4.40 -30.20 -5.74
C LEU A 628 5.08 -31.56 -5.53
N SER A 629 5.58 -32.17 -6.60
CA SER A 629 6.32 -33.44 -6.57
C SER A 629 7.81 -33.24 -6.30
N THR A 630 8.44 -32.21 -6.89
CA THR A 630 9.88 -31.94 -6.74
C THR A 630 10.21 -30.76 -5.83
N TYR A 631 9.21 -29.95 -5.46
CA TYR A 631 9.38 -28.67 -4.76
C TYR A 631 10.32 -27.68 -5.48
N SER A 632 10.39 -27.76 -6.81
CA SER A 632 11.05 -26.72 -7.61
C SER A 632 10.09 -25.58 -7.94
N SER A 633 10.60 -24.35 -8.05
CA SER A 633 9.79 -23.20 -8.49
C SER A 633 10.43 -22.36 -9.59
N VAL A 634 9.59 -21.69 -10.37
CA VAL A 634 9.97 -20.69 -11.38
C VAL A 634 8.94 -19.56 -11.43
N GLU A 635 9.43 -18.32 -11.44
CA GLU A 635 8.65 -17.09 -11.54
C GLU A 635 8.57 -16.60 -12.99
N PHE A 636 7.38 -16.23 -13.42
CA PHE A 636 7.09 -15.64 -14.72
C PHE A 636 6.59 -14.21 -14.55
N ARG A 637 7.06 -13.32 -15.44
CA ARG A 637 6.47 -11.99 -15.59
C ARG A 637 5.19 -12.08 -16.42
N LEU A 638 4.32 -11.10 -16.23
CA LEU A 638 3.11 -10.93 -17.02
C LEU A 638 3.35 -9.87 -18.09
N ASP A 639 3.19 -10.25 -19.35
CA ASP A 639 3.08 -9.28 -20.44
C ASP A 639 1.68 -8.66 -20.39
N THR A 640 1.63 -7.40 -19.93
CA THR A 640 0.40 -6.62 -19.79
C THR A 640 0.17 -5.64 -20.95
N SER A 641 0.83 -5.83 -22.10
CA SER A 641 0.68 -4.94 -23.27
C SER A 641 -0.75 -4.90 -23.83
N SER A 642 -1.52 -5.97 -23.62
CA SER A 642 -2.88 -6.16 -24.16
C SER A 642 -3.98 -6.02 -23.11
N VAL A 643 -3.73 -5.33 -22.00
CA VAL A 643 -4.72 -5.07 -20.94
C VAL A 643 -4.85 -3.57 -20.64
N PRO A 644 -6.05 -3.09 -20.24
CA PRO A 644 -6.19 -1.77 -19.65
C PRO A 644 -5.28 -1.63 -18.44
N TRP A 645 -4.55 -0.52 -18.39
CA TRP A 645 -3.53 -0.30 -17.38
C TRP A 645 -3.76 1.05 -16.68
N PRO A 646 -3.51 1.18 -15.37
CA PRO A 646 -2.86 0.22 -14.45
C PRO A 646 -3.65 -1.05 -14.12
N LEU A 647 -2.95 -2.18 -13.95
CA LEU A 647 -3.52 -3.48 -13.55
C LEU A 647 -3.08 -3.85 -12.13
N MET A 648 -4.01 -3.85 -11.19
CA MET A 648 -3.74 -4.16 -9.78
C MET A 648 -3.95 -5.65 -9.51
N LEU A 649 -2.86 -6.38 -9.23
CA LEU A 649 -2.89 -7.81 -8.98
C LEU A 649 -3.01 -8.13 -7.49
N HIS A 650 -3.96 -7.50 -6.79
CA HIS A 650 -4.31 -7.83 -5.41
C HIS A 650 -5.80 -7.61 -5.17
N SER A 651 -6.36 -8.26 -4.15
CA SER A 651 -7.79 -8.20 -3.82
C SER A 651 -8.72 -8.66 -4.96
N PHE A 652 -8.18 -9.40 -5.94
CA PHE A 652 -8.91 -10.05 -7.03
C PHE A 652 -9.24 -11.49 -6.67
N CYS A 653 -10.11 -12.13 -7.45
CA CYS A 653 -10.31 -13.58 -7.43
C CYS A 653 -9.92 -14.17 -8.79
N SER A 654 -9.59 -15.45 -8.86
CA SER A 654 -9.23 -16.08 -10.12
C SER A 654 -9.68 -17.52 -10.24
N GLU A 655 -9.77 -18.00 -11.48
CA GLU A 655 -10.26 -19.32 -11.82
C GLU A 655 -9.50 -19.89 -13.02
N LEU A 656 -9.21 -21.20 -13.00
CA LEU A 656 -8.68 -21.92 -14.17
C LEU A 656 -9.77 -22.13 -15.21
N THR A 657 -9.50 -21.91 -16.49
CA THR A 657 -10.47 -22.18 -17.56
C THR A 657 -10.23 -23.55 -18.20
N ASP A 658 -11.28 -24.34 -18.38
CA ASP A 658 -11.23 -25.69 -19.00
C ASP A 658 -11.18 -25.69 -20.54
N SER A 659 -10.92 -24.54 -21.19
CA SER A 659 -10.74 -24.53 -22.64
C SER A 659 -9.52 -25.35 -23.05
N GLY A 660 -9.50 -25.90 -24.28
CA GLY A 660 -8.36 -26.67 -24.83
C GLY A 660 -7.00 -25.96 -24.81
N GLU A 661 -6.96 -24.69 -24.41
CA GLU A 661 -5.78 -23.95 -23.98
C GLU A 661 -5.95 -23.56 -22.51
N PRO A 662 -5.05 -24.02 -21.60
CA PRO A 662 -5.14 -23.68 -20.18
C PRO A 662 -4.85 -22.19 -19.98
N ALA A 663 -5.75 -21.51 -19.26
CA ALA A 663 -5.60 -20.10 -18.91
C ALA A 663 -6.12 -19.82 -17.49
N LEU A 664 -5.60 -18.77 -16.88
CA LEU A 664 -6.12 -18.21 -15.64
C LEU A 664 -6.96 -16.98 -15.94
N LEU A 665 -8.21 -16.98 -15.48
CA LEU A 665 -9.08 -15.82 -15.53
C LEU A 665 -8.97 -15.06 -14.21
N LEU A 666 -8.47 -13.83 -14.25
CA LEU A 666 -8.32 -12.92 -13.12
C LEU A 666 -9.48 -11.92 -13.13
N ILE A 667 -10.17 -11.76 -12.02
CA ILE A 667 -11.45 -11.04 -11.94
C ILE A 667 -11.43 -10.03 -10.81
N GLY A 668 -11.67 -8.77 -11.18
CA GLY A 668 -11.59 -7.66 -10.25
C GLY A 668 -10.15 -7.34 -9.85
N GLY A 669 -9.98 -6.85 -8.64
CA GLY A 669 -8.73 -6.35 -8.09
C GLY A 669 -8.62 -4.83 -8.10
N GLY A 670 -7.73 -4.33 -7.26
CA GLY A 670 -7.58 -2.90 -6.98
C GLY A 670 -7.87 -2.54 -5.54
N GLY A 671 -7.95 -1.25 -5.28
CA GLY A 671 -7.97 -0.71 -3.93
C GLY A 671 -7.89 0.80 -3.87
N ASN A 672 -7.78 1.31 -2.64
CA ASN A 672 -7.56 2.73 -2.39
C ASN A 672 -6.06 3.04 -2.54
N CYS A 673 -5.66 3.77 -3.57
CA CYS A 673 -4.25 4.12 -3.77
C CYS A 673 -3.85 5.27 -2.84
N PHE A 674 -3.82 5.01 -1.53
CA PHE A 674 -3.58 6.01 -0.49
C PHE A 674 -4.55 7.20 -0.62
N SER A 675 -4.05 8.43 -0.67
CA SER A 675 -4.83 9.65 -0.90
C SER A 675 -5.02 9.99 -2.38
N PHE A 676 -4.55 9.14 -3.31
CA PHE A 676 -4.52 9.44 -4.75
C PHE A 676 -5.84 9.14 -5.47
N GLY A 677 -6.68 8.30 -4.84
CA GLY A 677 -7.97 7.87 -5.35
C GLY A 677 -8.09 6.35 -5.41
N THR A 678 -9.30 5.87 -5.68
CA THR A 678 -9.56 4.43 -5.83
C THR A 678 -9.32 4.01 -7.28
N HIS A 679 -8.53 2.96 -7.47
CA HIS A 679 -8.38 2.29 -8.75
C HIS A 679 -8.90 0.86 -8.66
N LEU A 680 -9.84 0.51 -9.55
CA LEU A 680 -10.34 -0.84 -9.72
C LEU A 680 -10.05 -1.30 -11.13
N ASN A 681 -9.64 -2.56 -11.28
CA ASN A 681 -9.46 -3.16 -12.60
C ASN A 681 -10.82 -3.17 -13.32
N PRO A 682 -10.92 -2.57 -14.51
CA PRO A 682 -12.22 -2.37 -15.16
C PRO A 682 -12.78 -3.64 -15.79
N GLN A 683 -11.91 -4.60 -16.09
CA GLN A 683 -12.23 -5.79 -16.88
C GLN A 683 -11.47 -7.00 -16.31
N PRO A 684 -12.05 -8.21 -16.43
CA PRO A 684 -11.29 -9.43 -16.18
C PRO A 684 -10.12 -9.57 -17.16
N VAL A 685 -9.10 -10.31 -16.75
CA VAL A 685 -7.88 -10.56 -17.52
C VAL A 685 -7.65 -12.06 -17.64
N SER A 686 -7.48 -12.55 -18.85
CA SER A 686 -7.06 -13.93 -19.11
C SER A 686 -5.54 -13.99 -19.24
N VAL A 687 -4.88 -14.90 -18.50
CA VAL A 687 -3.44 -15.17 -18.57
C VAL A 687 -3.23 -16.53 -19.21
N CYS A 688 -2.54 -16.58 -20.34
CA CYS A 688 -2.26 -17.83 -21.05
C CYS A 688 -1.20 -18.65 -20.31
N LEU A 689 -1.52 -19.92 -20.02
CA LEU A 689 -0.60 -20.85 -19.37
C LEU A 689 0.10 -21.80 -20.36
N GLN A 690 -0.10 -21.67 -21.66
CA GLN A 690 0.59 -22.50 -22.65
C GLN A 690 2.13 -22.54 -22.48
N PRO A 691 2.83 -21.43 -22.19
CA PRO A 691 4.29 -21.48 -21.97
C PRO A 691 4.70 -22.25 -20.71
N VAL A 692 3.74 -22.53 -19.81
CA VAL A 692 3.93 -23.37 -18.63
C VAL A 692 3.83 -24.86 -18.99
N SER A 693 3.27 -25.21 -20.17
CA SER A 693 3.09 -26.60 -20.63
C SER A 693 4.39 -27.39 -20.72
N ASP A 694 5.48 -26.71 -21.11
CA ASP A 694 6.82 -27.31 -21.18
C ASP A 694 7.36 -27.68 -19.78
N TYR A 695 6.87 -27.01 -18.74
CA TYR A 695 7.11 -27.38 -17.36
C TYR A 695 6.07 -28.39 -16.83
N LEU A 696 4.87 -28.47 -17.45
CA LEU A 696 3.76 -29.40 -17.14
C LEU A 696 3.99 -30.82 -17.59
N GLN A 697 4.98 -31.09 -18.45
CA GLN A 697 5.34 -32.48 -18.74
C GLN A 697 6.16 -33.08 -17.58
N PRO A 698 5.85 -34.31 -17.12
CA PRO A 698 6.73 -35.03 -16.22
C PRO A 698 8.11 -35.19 -16.88
N PRO A 699 9.21 -35.18 -16.12
CA PRO A 699 10.52 -35.48 -16.68
C PRO A 699 10.41 -36.84 -17.38
N GLY A 700 10.80 -36.89 -18.66
CA GLY A 700 10.60 -38.03 -19.54
C GLY A 700 10.96 -39.36 -18.86
N LEU A 701 10.03 -40.31 -18.98
CA LEU A 701 10.15 -41.71 -18.57
C LEU A 701 11.44 -42.37 -19.05
#